data_AF-A0A952I3H7-F1
#
_entry.id   AF-A0A952I3H7-F1
#
_cell.length_a   1.000
_cell.length_b   1.000
_cell.length_c   1.000
_cell.angle_alpha   90.00
_cell.angle_beta   90.00
_cell.angle_gamma   90.00
#
_symmetry.space_group_name_H-M   'P 1'
#
loop_
_entity.id
_entity.type
_entity.pdbx_description
1 polymer ?
#
loop_
_entity_poly.entity_id
_entity_poly.type
_entity_poly.pdbx_seq_one_letter_code
_entity_poly.pdbx_strand_id
1 'polypeptide(L)'
;MPRMLNMRGANTGTRRLLHLVLIFFLAVTSVSCGGGGGDEGGIIGTGVTLNGTHSSRLALASNQMSVKAKSGEVSVAEIGSNGLFEATSVEGQSPYLMRVDQGNSTFMYAIAHTADEDATRQNIHSYSDVAIRNWFAANGLNIDSVFSSAGAIAELPTLAEMNAINARIGNIIEDVLQSYELAGTDLARANYAANNTGIDLFLKQNPVLIQDGTIKIIVIDPETNTQTEAASGVPLNTDLSAEDTQVPSAPGSVRALPSALDEIVVVWDASIDNIGVSRYQVFRDGQLVETTPYPVFLDSPLQPDTSYTYSIVAVDAADNESAASPAVMAETLGSVDSEAPPAPTGITLIPSVNSVAISWLQTEIGDVAGFEVFRTDSEGTSAIAKVTSNFMTDAGVMSGTEYCYQVISSDAAGNESSLSPVSCVLTLGDTVVTDTDTDTETPPDTSTGDLTAPLVDVSGVSCEGSLDFSAVSDAVTVPSGCYETGSLTVQAGGSLTLSPGVILKFTSNSRLNVSSGGSLNANGTAEAPIVLTGVEATNGYWDGLFFLNSNSINNVLDHVLIEYAGDTQARFGALSVVSNSSNVSRVSISNSTVRHSLDLGFAIEQYSVIENFSRNIFTNNGRPGELHVNVIGVLDSEGIYSGNEQDAISVTSGTLSDDATWQKLDVPYRSEGLSVTANWALEPGVRIEFSANRGVTIGQDGSLNAVGDVNNPIVFTGAESTPGYWHGIRFSYSNSNLNELVHTVIEYGGSQSSFGGNLYLQANSSLPARVAVNFVTLSHSLNYGFVFERYSVLTTFENVTSFANNWTAEVHPTMASSIGAGSMFSGNSFDQIMVTSGSIDADSLWLTHDVPYFIESLNVDDDLTLSPGTTIIVESGEEILVTSDGSLNAVGTASQPITFTGEQASPGDWDGIRFSYSGNTRNVLSHTIVEYGGLSGQPSTAGNIEALCNSSSPTVLSIDNTMSNFSGGWGLYADDEDCQITVGSNVSFTGNSEGGYNVAP
;
A
#
# COMPACT_ATOMS: atom_id res chain seq x y z
N MET A 1 -53.09 13.67 -42.46
CA MET A 1 -54.12 13.09 -41.56
C MET A 1 -53.94 11.57 -41.52
N PRO A 2 -54.46 10.87 -40.49
CA PRO A 2 -53.60 10.01 -39.66
C PRO A 2 -53.75 8.49 -39.84
N ARG A 3 -52.93 7.75 -39.06
CA ARG A 3 -53.13 6.41 -38.45
C ARG A 3 -53.54 5.21 -39.33
N MET A 4 -52.73 4.16 -39.22
CA MET A 4 -53.07 2.74 -39.00
C MET A 4 -54.13 2.06 -39.90
N LEU A 5 -53.75 0.97 -40.58
CA LEU A 5 -54.11 -0.39 -40.10
C LEU A 5 -53.32 -1.50 -40.84
N ASN A 6 -53.16 -2.65 -40.16
CA ASN A 6 -52.55 -3.89 -40.66
C ASN A 6 -53.30 -4.53 -41.85
N MET A 7 -52.57 -5.29 -42.69
CA MET A 7 -53.10 -6.57 -43.19
C MET A 7 -52.01 -7.64 -43.44
N ARG A 8 -52.36 -8.86 -43.05
CA ARG A 8 -51.62 -10.13 -43.06
C ARG A 8 -51.10 -10.56 -44.45
N GLY A 9 -50.11 -11.46 -44.46
CA GLY A 9 -50.00 -12.48 -45.51
C GLY A 9 -48.58 -13.00 -45.74
N ALA A 10 -48.30 -14.25 -45.40
CA ALA A 10 -46.98 -14.84 -45.55
C ALA A 10 -46.71 -15.44 -46.95
N ASN A 11 -45.41 -15.56 -47.26
CA ASN A 11 -44.72 -16.78 -47.71
C ASN A 11 -44.09 -16.84 -49.13
N THR A 12 -42.86 -17.37 -49.15
CA THR A 12 -42.06 -17.94 -50.27
C THR A 12 -41.51 -17.02 -51.37
N GLY A 13 -40.24 -17.20 -51.79
CA GLY A 13 -39.86 -16.72 -53.14
C GLY A 13 -38.41 -16.57 -53.65
N THR A 14 -37.33 -16.82 -52.90
CA THR A 14 -35.94 -17.06 -53.43
C THR A 14 -35.24 -16.14 -54.49
N ARG A 15 -33.97 -15.80 -54.16
CA ARG A 15 -32.77 -15.56 -55.02
C ARG A 15 -32.36 -14.14 -55.43
N ARG A 16 -31.08 -13.85 -55.08
CA ARG A 16 -30.23 -12.69 -55.38
C ARG A 16 -29.88 -12.54 -56.87
N LEU A 17 -29.59 -11.31 -57.34
CA LEU A 17 -28.29 -10.97 -57.98
C LEU A 17 -28.00 -9.45 -58.09
N LEU A 18 -26.70 -9.14 -58.11
CA LEU A 18 -26.01 -7.85 -58.34
C LEU A 18 -26.49 -6.97 -59.52
N HIS A 19 -26.30 -5.64 -59.39
CA HIS A 19 -25.99 -4.64 -60.44
C HIS A 19 -25.59 -3.27 -59.79
N LEU A 20 -25.06 -2.27 -60.50
CA LEU A 20 -23.68 -2.18 -61.03
C LEU A 20 -23.18 -0.70 -61.04
N VAL A 21 -21.86 -0.52 -61.01
CA VAL A 21 -21.02 0.71 -61.18
C VAL A 21 -21.36 1.59 -62.41
N LEU A 22 -21.08 2.90 -62.34
CA LEU A 22 -20.66 3.70 -63.52
C LEU A 22 -19.61 4.79 -63.19
N ILE A 23 -18.70 5.06 -64.13
CA ILE A 23 -17.52 5.96 -64.10
C ILE A 23 -17.70 7.08 -65.14
N PHE A 24 -17.14 8.31 -64.99
CA PHE A 24 -16.83 9.18 -66.16
C PHE A 24 -15.76 10.31 -65.95
N PHE A 25 -14.65 10.23 -66.70
CA PHE A 25 -13.79 11.28 -67.37
C PHE A 25 -13.13 12.54 -66.72
N LEU A 26 -11.78 12.53 -66.73
CA LEU A 26 -10.83 13.29 -67.60
C LEU A 26 -10.51 14.83 -67.48
N ALA A 27 -9.30 15.13 -66.97
CA ALA A 27 -8.21 16.05 -67.41
C ALA A 27 -8.37 17.57 -67.78
N VAL A 28 -7.48 18.41 -67.21
CA VAL A 28 -6.99 19.74 -67.71
C VAL A 28 -5.49 19.96 -67.33
N THR A 29 -4.80 20.92 -67.97
CA THR A 29 -3.33 21.14 -68.09
C THR A 29 -2.95 22.64 -67.95
N SER A 30 -1.74 23.15 -67.60
CA SER A 30 -0.42 22.60 -67.13
C SER A 30 0.65 23.75 -67.02
N VAL A 31 1.90 23.45 -66.60
CA VAL A 31 3.20 24.20 -66.81
C VAL A 31 3.71 25.24 -65.77
N SER A 32 4.86 24.90 -65.13
CA SER A 32 6.08 25.69 -64.75
C SER A 32 5.97 27.03 -63.95
N CYS A 33 6.79 27.34 -62.94
CA CYS A 33 8.27 27.34 -62.92
C CYS A 33 8.86 27.72 -61.53
N GLY A 34 10.05 27.19 -61.18
CA GLY A 34 10.90 27.63 -60.05
C GLY A 34 10.49 27.08 -58.67
N GLY A 35 11.40 26.77 -57.73
CA GLY A 35 12.86 26.81 -57.76
C GLY A 35 13.44 27.10 -56.37
N GLY A 36 14.17 26.15 -55.78
CA GLY A 36 14.77 26.27 -54.44
C GLY A 36 14.93 24.88 -53.84
N GLY A 37 16.16 24.53 -53.45
CA GLY A 37 16.48 23.21 -52.89
C GLY A 37 16.47 23.19 -51.36
N GLY A 38 16.41 21.97 -50.84
CA GLY A 38 16.46 21.64 -49.41
C GLY A 38 16.26 20.13 -49.31
N ASP A 39 17.36 19.38 -49.23
CA ASP A 39 17.31 17.93 -49.03
C ASP A 39 16.87 17.64 -47.59
N GLU A 40 15.56 17.48 -47.36
CA GLU A 40 15.09 16.71 -46.21
C GLU A 40 15.18 15.23 -46.57
N GLY A 41 15.99 14.49 -45.80
CA GLY A 41 16.10 13.04 -45.93
C GLY A 41 14.79 12.39 -45.52
N GLY A 42 13.93 12.11 -46.51
CA GLY A 42 12.65 11.46 -46.27
C GLY A 42 12.84 10.11 -45.58
N ILE A 43 12.39 10.02 -44.32
CA ILE A 43 12.29 8.78 -43.56
C ILE A 43 11.36 7.84 -44.34
N ILE A 44 11.90 6.69 -44.76
CA ILE A 44 11.13 5.67 -45.44
C ILE A 44 10.50 4.77 -44.37
N GLY A 45 9.38 5.23 -43.80
CA GLY A 45 8.55 4.41 -42.92
C GLY A 45 8.11 3.11 -43.62
N THR A 46 7.82 2.07 -42.85
CA THR A 46 7.63 0.70 -43.39
C THR A 46 6.41 0.55 -44.30
N GLY A 47 5.50 1.53 -44.31
CA GLY A 47 4.21 1.48 -44.98
C GLY A 47 3.13 0.73 -44.20
N VAL A 48 3.44 0.24 -42.99
CA VAL A 48 2.46 -0.32 -42.06
C VAL A 48 1.65 0.81 -41.41
N THR A 49 0.34 0.61 -41.31
CA THR A 49 -0.57 1.44 -40.51
C THR A 49 -1.18 0.55 -39.45
N LEU A 50 -1.06 0.95 -38.18
CA LEU A 50 -1.82 0.32 -37.08
C LEU A 50 -3.03 1.18 -36.76
N ASN A 51 -4.16 0.57 -36.43
CA ASN A 51 -5.36 1.30 -36.00
C ASN A 51 -6.10 0.54 -34.90
N GLY A 52 -7.02 1.21 -34.26
CA GLY A 52 -7.87 0.61 -33.23
C GLY A 52 -8.56 1.66 -32.39
N THR A 53 -9.08 1.20 -31.27
CA THR A 53 -9.82 2.02 -30.31
C THR A 53 -9.21 1.86 -28.93
N HIS A 54 -8.89 2.98 -28.29
CA HIS A 54 -8.62 3.04 -26.87
C HIS A 54 -9.95 3.19 -26.11
N SER A 55 -10.18 2.36 -25.09
CA SER A 55 -11.33 2.47 -24.19
C SER A 55 -10.90 2.25 -22.74
N SER A 56 -11.31 3.19 -21.89
CA SER A 56 -10.98 3.26 -20.47
C SER A 56 -12.16 3.87 -19.71
N ARG A 57 -12.32 3.49 -18.44
CA ARG A 57 -13.19 4.21 -17.48
C ARG A 57 -12.59 5.55 -17.06
N LEU A 58 -11.27 5.57 -16.95
CA LEU A 58 -10.47 6.70 -16.48
C LEU A 58 -10.13 7.63 -17.64
N ALA A 59 -10.02 8.93 -17.35
CA ALA A 59 -9.44 9.89 -18.28
C ALA A 59 -7.98 9.53 -18.60
N LEU A 60 -7.52 9.93 -19.79
CA LEU A 60 -6.11 9.80 -20.17
C LEU A 60 -5.30 10.97 -19.62
N ALA A 61 -4.08 10.68 -19.14
CA ALA A 61 -3.11 11.73 -18.84
C ALA A 61 -2.56 12.38 -20.12
N SER A 62 -2.56 11.64 -21.24
CA SER A 62 -2.19 12.16 -22.55
C SER A 62 -2.98 11.48 -23.66
N ASN A 63 -3.41 12.25 -24.67
CA ASN A 63 -4.01 11.71 -25.90
C ASN A 63 -2.96 11.10 -26.85
N GLN A 64 -1.78 10.72 -26.36
CA GLN A 64 -0.72 10.08 -27.13
C GLN A 64 -0.61 8.59 -26.81
N MET A 65 -0.39 7.80 -27.87
CA MET A 65 -0.02 6.40 -27.81
C MET A 65 1.42 6.22 -28.27
N SER A 66 2.22 5.47 -27.50
CA SER A 66 3.54 5.03 -27.92
C SER A 66 3.46 3.64 -28.56
N VAL A 67 4.16 3.44 -29.68
CA VAL A 67 4.27 2.16 -30.39
C VAL A 67 5.74 1.79 -30.51
N LYS A 68 6.16 0.66 -29.93
CA LYS A 68 7.53 0.15 -29.99
C LYS A 68 7.60 -1.12 -30.83
N ALA A 69 8.40 -1.10 -31.89
CA ALA A 69 8.63 -2.26 -32.74
C ALA A 69 9.54 -3.29 -32.05
N LYS A 70 9.50 -4.56 -32.50
CA LYS A 70 10.43 -5.59 -32.01
C LYS A 70 11.90 -5.21 -32.22
N SER A 71 12.22 -4.49 -33.28
CA SER A 71 13.58 -4.00 -33.55
C SER A 71 14.01 -2.79 -32.69
N GLY A 72 13.08 -2.22 -31.91
CA GLY A 72 13.37 -1.23 -30.86
C GLY A 72 12.99 0.22 -31.19
N GLU A 73 12.63 0.50 -32.44
CA GLU A 73 12.16 1.81 -32.87
C GLU A 73 10.83 2.18 -32.19
N VAL A 74 10.69 3.44 -31.79
CA VAL A 74 9.48 3.97 -31.14
C VAL A 74 8.83 5.02 -32.04
N SER A 75 7.53 4.89 -32.26
CA SER A 75 6.66 5.84 -32.96
C SER A 75 5.57 6.33 -32.02
N VAL A 76 5.01 7.51 -32.27
CA VAL A 76 3.91 8.09 -31.49
C VAL A 76 2.71 8.34 -32.40
N ALA A 77 1.50 8.10 -31.90
CA ALA A 77 0.23 8.39 -32.58
C ALA A 77 -0.74 9.12 -31.65
N GLU A 78 -1.66 9.90 -32.21
CA GLU A 78 -2.72 10.57 -31.43
C GLU A 78 -3.97 9.70 -31.32
N ILE A 79 -4.60 9.76 -30.15
CA ILE A 79 -5.91 9.18 -29.86
C ILE A 79 -6.95 10.29 -30.03
N GLY A 80 -7.86 10.11 -30.98
CA GLY A 80 -8.97 11.05 -31.22
C GLY A 80 -9.98 11.06 -30.07
N SER A 81 -10.80 12.11 -30.01
CA SER A 81 -11.85 12.26 -28.98
C SER A 81 -12.97 11.21 -29.02
N ASN A 82 -12.97 10.35 -30.02
CA ASN A 82 -13.82 9.16 -30.17
C ASN A 82 -13.07 7.85 -29.85
N GLY A 83 -11.92 7.92 -29.19
CA GLY A 83 -11.04 6.80 -28.84
C GLY A 83 -10.30 6.18 -30.02
N LEU A 84 -10.60 6.56 -31.27
CA LEU A 84 -9.94 6.00 -32.44
C LEU A 84 -8.53 6.57 -32.60
N PHE A 85 -7.59 5.73 -32.96
CA PHE A 85 -6.23 6.14 -33.31
C PHE A 85 -5.78 5.47 -34.62
N GLU A 86 -4.84 6.12 -35.31
CA GLU A 86 -4.21 5.60 -36.53
C GLU A 86 -2.72 5.94 -36.53
N ALA A 87 -1.87 4.95 -36.29
CA ALA A 87 -0.42 5.07 -36.33
C ALA A 87 0.09 4.73 -37.74
N THR A 88 0.17 5.74 -38.61
CA THR A 88 0.65 5.56 -39.99
C THR A 88 2.18 5.54 -40.08
N SER A 89 2.73 4.69 -40.96
CA SER A 89 4.16 4.65 -41.27
C SER A 89 5.09 4.24 -40.12
N VAL A 90 4.60 3.45 -39.15
CA VAL A 90 5.38 2.96 -38.02
C VAL A 90 6.70 2.32 -38.45
N GLU A 91 7.77 2.64 -37.72
CA GLU A 91 9.12 2.13 -38.00
C GLU A 91 9.33 0.71 -37.46
N GLY A 92 10.37 0.02 -37.92
CA GLY A 92 10.77 -1.28 -37.38
C GLY A 92 9.90 -2.49 -37.76
N GLN A 93 10.27 -3.66 -37.25
CA GLN A 93 9.64 -4.95 -37.54
C GLN A 93 8.57 -5.34 -36.50
N SER A 94 7.46 -5.89 -37.00
CA SER A 94 6.40 -6.53 -36.22
C SER A 94 6.94 -7.73 -35.41
N PRO A 95 6.41 -8.06 -34.20
CA PRO A 95 5.26 -7.43 -33.53
C PRO A 95 5.52 -6.00 -33.04
N TYR A 96 4.44 -5.24 -32.86
CA TYR A 96 4.45 -3.86 -32.35
C TYR A 96 3.78 -3.82 -30.98
N LEU A 97 4.55 -3.47 -29.95
CA LEU A 97 4.05 -3.27 -28.59
C LEU A 97 3.48 -1.86 -28.48
N MET A 98 2.25 -1.72 -28.00
CA MET A 98 1.52 -0.45 -27.96
C MET A 98 1.23 -0.09 -26.50
N ARG A 99 1.40 1.18 -26.13
CA ARG A 99 1.24 1.69 -24.76
C ARG A 99 0.47 3.01 -24.75
N VAL A 100 -0.46 3.14 -23.81
CA VAL A 100 -1.19 4.38 -23.50
C VAL A 100 -1.02 4.72 -22.02
N ASP A 101 -0.86 6.00 -21.71
CA ASP A 101 -0.60 6.53 -20.37
C ASP A 101 -1.90 7.01 -19.69
N GLN A 102 -2.22 6.42 -18.55
CA GLN A 102 -3.39 6.76 -17.72
C GLN A 102 -3.03 7.70 -16.55
N GLY A 103 -1.78 8.13 -16.44
CA GLY A 103 -1.25 8.93 -15.32
C GLY A 103 -0.69 8.05 -14.20
N ASN A 104 0.02 8.65 -13.25
CA ASN A 104 0.53 7.99 -12.03
C ASN A 104 1.36 6.73 -12.29
N SER A 105 2.15 6.73 -13.38
CA SER A 105 2.90 5.56 -13.88
C SER A 105 2.02 4.34 -14.20
N THR A 106 0.71 4.52 -14.42
CA THR A 106 -0.20 3.48 -14.87
C THR A 106 -0.36 3.50 -16.39
N PHE A 107 -0.21 2.34 -17.01
CA PHE A 107 -0.19 2.18 -18.46
C PHE A 107 -1.10 1.04 -18.88
N MET A 108 -1.80 1.19 -20.01
CA MET A 108 -2.45 0.07 -20.69
C MET A 108 -1.69 -0.30 -21.96
N TYR A 109 -1.53 -1.60 -22.18
CA TYR A 109 -0.81 -2.18 -23.29
C TYR A 109 -1.69 -2.97 -24.25
N ALA A 110 -1.19 -3.12 -25.48
CA ALA A 110 -1.62 -4.16 -26.41
C ALA A 110 -0.47 -4.52 -27.36
N ILE A 111 -0.67 -5.49 -28.24
CA ILE A 111 0.32 -5.87 -29.26
C ILE A 111 -0.34 -6.16 -30.61
N ALA A 112 0.21 -5.57 -31.67
CA ALA A 112 -0.25 -5.76 -33.04
C ALA A 112 0.74 -6.60 -33.86
N HIS A 113 0.21 -7.42 -34.79
CA HIS A 113 0.98 -8.30 -35.66
C HIS A 113 0.68 -8.00 -37.13
N THR A 114 1.63 -8.21 -38.04
CA THR A 114 1.42 -8.01 -39.50
C THR A 114 1.25 -9.31 -40.27
N ALA A 115 0.72 -10.35 -39.62
CA ALA A 115 0.59 -11.68 -40.21
C ALA A 115 -0.54 -11.78 -41.27
N ASP A 116 -1.56 -10.92 -41.17
CA ASP A 116 -2.66 -10.77 -42.12
C ASP A 116 -3.19 -9.31 -42.14
N GLU A 117 -4.17 -9.01 -43.00
CA GLU A 117 -4.72 -7.65 -43.16
C GLU A 117 -5.55 -7.18 -41.95
N ASP A 118 -6.09 -8.11 -41.14
CA ASP A 118 -6.94 -7.80 -39.98
C ASP A 118 -6.12 -7.62 -38.69
N ALA A 119 -4.95 -8.27 -38.57
CA ALA A 119 -4.07 -8.22 -37.40
C ALA A 119 -3.39 -6.85 -37.15
N THR A 120 -3.49 -5.92 -38.11
CA THR A 120 -3.05 -4.51 -37.94
C THR A 120 -4.03 -3.66 -37.13
N ARG A 121 -5.24 -4.18 -36.88
CA ARG A 121 -6.22 -3.60 -35.97
C ARG A 121 -6.06 -4.19 -34.58
N GLN A 122 -5.80 -3.35 -33.58
CA GLN A 122 -5.62 -3.77 -32.20
C GLN A 122 -6.17 -2.71 -31.24
N ASN A 123 -7.06 -3.10 -30.34
CA ASN A 123 -7.67 -2.22 -29.35
C ASN A 123 -6.88 -2.22 -28.03
N ILE A 124 -6.93 -1.10 -27.29
CA ILE A 124 -6.25 -0.91 -26.01
C ILE A 124 -7.30 -0.63 -24.93
N HIS A 125 -7.43 -1.59 -24.03
CA HIS A 125 -8.37 -1.61 -22.90
C HIS A 125 -7.92 -2.67 -21.90
N SER A 126 -8.53 -2.71 -20.72
CA SER A 126 -8.20 -3.64 -19.63
C SER A 126 -8.02 -5.11 -20.05
N TYR A 127 -8.88 -5.64 -20.93
CA TYR A 127 -8.75 -7.02 -21.44
C TYR A 127 -7.53 -7.27 -22.34
N SER A 128 -7.10 -6.30 -23.16
CA SER A 128 -5.89 -6.48 -23.98
C SER A 128 -4.62 -6.22 -23.17
N ASP A 129 -4.70 -5.35 -22.16
CA ASP A 129 -3.64 -5.09 -21.20
C ASP A 129 -3.34 -6.31 -20.30
N VAL A 130 -4.38 -6.94 -19.72
CA VAL A 130 -4.18 -8.14 -18.90
C VAL A 130 -3.65 -9.31 -19.72
N ALA A 131 -4.13 -9.51 -20.94
CA ALA A 131 -3.68 -10.60 -21.80
C ALA A 131 -2.18 -10.51 -22.11
N ILE A 132 -1.68 -9.30 -22.39
CA ILE A 132 -0.26 -9.11 -22.69
C ILE A 132 0.60 -9.08 -21.43
N ARG A 133 0.16 -8.44 -20.35
CA ARG A 133 0.84 -8.46 -19.04
C ARG A 133 0.97 -9.88 -18.51
N ASN A 134 -0.06 -10.71 -18.68
CA ASN A 134 -0.03 -12.13 -18.34
C ASN A 134 1.07 -12.88 -19.09
N TRP A 135 1.15 -12.74 -20.42
CA TRP A 135 2.21 -13.41 -21.19
C TRP A 135 3.61 -12.99 -20.73
N PHE A 136 3.85 -11.70 -20.49
CA PHE A 136 5.15 -11.25 -19.97
C PHE A 136 5.44 -11.83 -18.57
N ALA A 137 4.48 -11.76 -17.64
CA ALA A 137 4.65 -12.27 -16.29
C ALA A 137 4.87 -13.79 -16.24
N ALA A 138 4.17 -14.57 -17.07
CA ALA A 138 4.34 -16.01 -17.22
C ALA A 138 5.75 -16.38 -17.75
N ASN A 139 6.38 -15.49 -18.53
CA ASN A 139 7.76 -15.62 -19.00
C ASN A 139 8.80 -14.96 -18.07
N GLY A 140 8.41 -14.50 -16.88
CA GLY A 140 9.31 -13.85 -15.91
C GLY A 140 9.78 -12.45 -16.31
N LEU A 141 9.03 -11.78 -17.18
CA LEU A 141 9.33 -10.46 -17.72
C LEU A 141 8.35 -9.41 -17.18
N ASN A 142 8.83 -8.17 -17.02
CA ASN A 142 8.00 -7.01 -16.69
C ASN A 142 7.77 -6.16 -17.95
N ILE A 143 6.52 -5.97 -18.37
CA ILE A 143 6.19 -5.27 -19.63
C ILE A 143 6.65 -3.81 -19.64
N ASP A 144 6.54 -3.11 -18.50
CA ASP A 144 6.91 -1.70 -18.37
C ASP A 144 8.42 -1.50 -18.53
N SER A 145 9.20 -2.44 -17.97
CA SER A 145 10.66 -2.54 -18.16
C SER A 145 11.02 -2.86 -19.61
N VAL A 146 10.31 -3.79 -20.25
CA VAL A 146 10.52 -4.16 -21.67
C VAL A 146 10.17 -3.03 -22.62
N PHE A 147 9.09 -2.29 -22.35
CA PHE A 147 8.73 -1.11 -23.15
C PHE A 147 9.78 -0.01 -23.00
N SER A 148 10.27 0.23 -21.78
CA SER A 148 11.18 1.32 -21.47
C SER A 148 12.65 1.04 -21.82
N SER A 149 13.04 -0.22 -22.07
CA SER A 149 14.41 -0.59 -22.42
C SER A 149 14.89 0.03 -23.75
N ALA A 150 16.16 0.41 -23.84
CA ALA A 150 16.73 0.89 -25.12
C ALA A 150 16.92 -0.25 -26.13
N GLY A 151 16.51 -0.02 -27.39
CA GLY A 151 16.74 -0.95 -28.50
C GLY A 151 15.77 -2.14 -28.57
N ALA A 152 16.20 -3.18 -29.28
CA ALA A 152 15.36 -4.30 -29.71
C ALA A 152 14.79 -5.12 -28.54
N ILE A 153 13.53 -5.52 -28.68
CA ILE A 153 12.84 -6.39 -27.73
C ILE A 153 13.22 -7.85 -28.02
N ALA A 154 13.82 -8.53 -27.04
CA ALA A 154 14.30 -9.91 -27.18
C ALA A 154 13.16 -10.87 -27.57
N GLU A 155 12.10 -10.90 -26.76
CA GLU A 155 10.96 -11.81 -26.90
C GLU A 155 9.64 -11.04 -26.81
N LEU A 156 8.69 -11.43 -27.66
CA LEU A 156 7.34 -10.90 -27.78
C LEU A 156 6.41 -12.06 -28.15
N PRO A 157 5.16 -12.08 -27.68
CA PRO A 157 4.23 -13.16 -27.98
C PRO A 157 3.93 -13.24 -29.48
N THR A 158 3.78 -14.46 -29.97
CA THR A 158 3.23 -14.71 -31.29
C THR A 158 1.74 -14.44 -31.33
N LEU A 159 1.20 -14.24 -32.54
CA LEU A 159 -0.24 -14.07 -32.76
C LEU A 159 -1.05 -15.28 -32.24
N ALA A 160 -0.47 -16.49 -32.27
CA ALA A 160 -1.13 -17.69 -31.78
C ALA A 160 -1.24 -17.72 -30.25
N GLU A 161 -0.19 -17.32 -29.54
CA GLU A 161 -0.21 -17.21 -28.07
C GLU A 161 -1.18 -16.14 -27.60
N MET A 162 -1.15 -14.94 -28.21
CA MET A 162 -2.13 -13.89 -27.88
C MET A 162 -3.57 -14.32 -28.15
N ASN A 163 -3.82 -15.03 -29.26
CA ASN A 163 -5.16 -15.55 -29.55
C ASN A 163 -5.61 -16.61 -28.53
N ALA A 164 -4.70 -17.45 -28.02
CA ALA A 164 -5.02 -18.43 -26.98
C ALA A 164 -5.36 -17.75 -25.64
N ILE A 165 -4.54 -16.79 -25.20
CA ILE A 165 -4.76 -16.04 -23.94
C ILE A 165 -6.03 -15.20 -24.03
N ASN A 166 -6.23 -14.45 -25.13
CA ASN A 166 -7.46 -13.69 -25.37
C ASN A 166 -8.71 -14.58 -25.38
N ALA A 167 -8.63 -15.78 -25.96
CA ALA A 167 -9.73 -16.74 -25.95
C ALA A 167 -10.03 -17.27 -24.54
N ARG A 168 -8.99 -17.58 -23.73
CA ARG A 168 -9.19 -18.03 -22.34
C ARG A 168 -9.88 -16.96 -21.50
N ILE A 169 -9.43 -15.70 -21.59
CA ILE A 169 -10.05 -14.58 -20.90
C ILE A 169 -11.47 -14.31 -21.43
N GLY A 170 -11.66 -14.38 -22.75
CA GLY A 170 -12.97 -14.23 -23.40
C GLY A 170 -13.99 -15.27 -22.95
N ASN A 171 -13.59 -16.53 -22.80
CA ASN A 171 -14.47 -17.61 -22.33
C ASN A 171 -15.00 -17.37 -20.90
N ILE A 172 -14.24 -16.72 -20.02
CA ILE A 172 -14.74 -16.35 -18.67
C ILE A 172 -15.95 -15.41 -18.79
N ILE A 173 -15.93 -14.49 -19.75
CA ILE A 173 -16.93 -13.44 -19.92
C ILE A 173 -17.95 -13.69 -21.05
N GLU A 174 -17.94 -14.85 -21.73
CA GLU A 174 -18.78 -15.06 -22.94
C GLU A 174 -20.29 -14.98 -22.63
N ASP A 175 -20.73 -15.55 -21.51
CA ASP A 175 -22.13 -15.43 -21.05
C ASP A 175 -22.49 -13.99 -20.65
N VAL A 176 -21.53 -13.20 -20.16
CA VAL A 176 -21.68 -11.75 -19.89
C VAL A 176 -21.76 -10.97 -21.21
N LEU A 177 -20.88 -11.26 -22.18
CA LEU A 177 -20.95 -10.70 -23.52
C LEU A 177 -22.30 -11.00 -24.18
N GLN A 178 -22.89 -12.17 -23.94
CA GLN A 178 -24.25 -12.48 -24.38
C GLN A 178 -25.30 -11.54 -23.75
N SER A 179 -25.22 -11.24 -22.45
CA SER A 179 -26.10 -10.24 -21.80
C SER A 179 -26.02 -8.85 -22.45
N TYR A 180 -24.88 -8.50 -23.04
CA TYR A 180 -24.65 -7.23 -23.75
C TYR A 180 -24.96 -7.27 -25.26
N GLU A 181 -25.51 -8.37 -25.80
CA GLU A 181 -25.67 -8.64 -27.24
C GLU A 181 -24.32 -8.67 -28.04
N LEU A 182 -23.21 -9.01 -27.37
CA LEU A 182 -21.83 -9.02 -27.89
C LEU A 182 -21.19 -10.41 -28.00
N ALA A 183 -21.94 -11.51 -27.84
CA ALA A 183 -21.42 -12.89 -27.93
C ALA A 183 -20.55 -13.14 -29.18
N GLY A 184 -19.41 -13.80 -29.00
CA GLY A 184 -18.42 -14.10 -30.04
C GLY A 184 -17.62 -12.90 -30.56
N THR A 185 -17.61 -11.76 -29.84
CA THR A 185 -16.83 -10.57 -30.23
C THR A 185 -15.36 -10.69 -29.82
N ASP A 186 -14.44 -10.61 -30.79
CA ASP A 186 -13.01 -10.39 -30.52
C ASP A 186 -12.79 -8.96 -30.02
N LEU A 187 -12.87 -8.74 -28.70
CA LEU A 187 -12.68 -7.42 -28.07
C LEU A 187 -11.35 -6.77 -28.50
N ALA A 188 -10.29 -7.56 -28.64
CA ALA A 188 -8.97 -7.08 -29.01
C ALA A 188 -8.91 -6.51 -30.44
N ARG A 189 -9.84 -6.86 -31.34
CA ARG A 189 -9.83 -6.42 -32.76
C ARG A 189 -11.15 -5.88 -33.30
N ALA A 190 -12.22 -5.89 -32.52
CA ALA A 190 -13.52 -5.40 -32.98
C ALA A 190 -13.47 -3.90 -33.37
N ASN A 191 -14.19 -3.52 -34.41
CA ASN A 191 -14.26 -2.14 -34.86
C ASN A 191 -15.42 -1.39 -34.17
N TYR A 192 -15.10 -0.55 -33.19
CA TYR A 192 -16.04 0.31 -32.46
C TYR A 192 -15.41 1.68 -32.19
N ALA A 193 -16.18 2.64 -31.66
CA ALA A 193 -15.67 3.94 -31.21
C ALA A 193 -16.00 4.14 -29.72
N ALA A 194 -15.18 4.91 -29.01
CA ALA A 194 -15.44 5.26 -27.62
C ALA A 194 -16.60 6.27 -27.54
N ASN A 195 -17.82 5.75 -27.39
CA ASN A 195 -19.08 6.51 -27.47
C ASN A 195 -20.13 6.08 -26.42
N ASN A 196 -19.73 5.33 -25.40
CA ASN A 196 -20.56 4.74 -24.35
C ASN A 196 -21.71 3.84 -24.88
N THR A 197 -21.49 3.12 -25.99
CA THR A 197 -22.45 2.13 -26.52
C THR A 197 -21.75 0.83 -26.96
N GLY A 198 -22.47 -0.29 -26.93
CA GLY A 198 -21.96 -1.60 -27.33
C GLY A 198 -20.67 -1.96 -26.59
N ILE A 199 -19.61 -2.27 -27.35
CA ILE A 199 -18.30 -2.68 -26.80
C ILE A 199 -17.69 -1.62 -25.86
N ASP A 200 -17.82 -0.32 -26.17
CA ASP A 200 -17.26 0.72 -25.29
C ASP A 200 -18.03 0.82 -23.95
N LEU A 201 -19.35 0.58 -23.98
CA LEU A 201 -20.13 0.48 -22.74
C LEU A 201 -19.75 -0.77 -21.95
N PHE A 202 -19.62 -1.92 -22.62
CA PHE A 202 -19.20 -3.18 -22.01
C PHE A 202 -17.84 -3.03 -21.31
N LEU A 203 -16.81 -2.52 -22.00
CA LEU A 203 -15.46 -2.31 -21.45
C LEU A 203 -15.46 -1.32 -20.28
N LYS A 204 -16.32 -0.29 -20.33
CA LYS A 204 -16.53 0.66 -19.23
C LYS A 204 -17.41 0.13 -18.10
N GLN A 205 -18.13 -0.97 -18.26
CA GLN A 205 -18.90 -1.59 -17.18
C GLN A 205 -18.21 -2.83 -16.59
N ASN A 206 -17.34 -3.50 -17.34
CA ASN A 206 -16.78 -4.80 -16.97
C ASN A 206 -15.23 -4.76 -17.02
N PRO A 207 -14.53 -4.04 -16.12
CA PRO A 207 -13.08 -3.89 -16.19
C PRO A 207 -12.32 -5.11 -15.66
N VAL A 208 -11.12 -5.32 -16.19
CA VAL A 208 -10.09 -6.12 -15.54
C VAL A 208 -9.14 -5.22 -14.75
N LEU A 209 -8.82 -5.60 -13.52
CA LEU A 209 -7.83 -4.96 -12.66
C LEU A 209 -6.61 -5.86 -12.48
N ILE A 210 -5.45 -5.25 -12.29
CA ILE A 210 -4.19 -5.92 -11.99
C ILE A 210 -3.59 -5.27 -10.75
N GLN A 211 -3.60 -5.97 -9.63
CA GLN A 211 -3.21 -5.46 -8.30
C GLN A 211 -2.44 -6.54 -7.55
N ASP A 212 -1.35 -6.15 -6.89
CA ASP A 212 -0.47 -7.03 -6.10
C ASP A 212 -0.03 -8.31 -6.84
N GLY A 213 0.17 -8.19 -8.16
CA GLY A 213 0.53 -9.30 -9.03
C GLY A 213 -0.61 -10.30 -9.31
N THR A 214 -1.86 -9.93 -9.05
CA THR A 214 -3.07 -10.73 -9.31
C THR A 214 -4.03 -10.04 -10.28
N ILE A 215 -4.86 -10.83 -10.93
CA ILE A 215 -5.92 -10.44 -11.87
C ILE A 215 -7.27 -10.51 -11.15
N LYS A 216 -8.09 -9.47 -11.31
CA LYS A 216 -9.50 -9.45 -10.94
C LYS A 216 -10.34 -9.03 -12.14
N ILE A 217 -11.34 -9.83 -12.51
CA ILE A 217 -12.30 -9.53 -13.59
C ILE A 217 -13.63 -9.16 -12.93
N ILE A 218 -14.01 -7.89 -13.02
CA ILE A 218 -15.29 -7.38 -12.54
C ILE A 218 -16.28 -7.42 -13.69
N VAL A 219 -17.44 -8.03 -13.48
CA VAL A 219 -18.55 -8.05 -14.44
C VAL A 219 -19.81 -7.47 -13.83
N ILE A 220 -20.64 -6.83 -14.65
CA ILE A 220 -21.87 -6.16 -14.25
C ILE A 220 -23.02 -6.61 -15.14
N ASP A 221 -24.16 -6.92 -14.53
CA ASP A 221 -25.41 -7.17 -15.24
C ASP A 221 -25.96 -5.87 -15.87
N PRO A 222 -26.13 -5.80 -17.21
CA PRO A 222 -26.65 -4.61 -17.88
C PRO A 222 -28.12 -4.32 -17.57
N GLU A 223 -28.89 -5.30 -17.08
CA GLU A 223 -30.31 -5.11 -16.72
C GLU A 223 -30.47 -4.65 -15.27
N THR A 224 -29.75 -5.26 -14.32
CA THR A 224 -29.91 -4.99 -12.87
C THR A 224 -28.85 -4.06 -12.27
N ASN A 225 -27.75 -3.80 -12.98
CA ASN A 225 -26.53 -3.15 -12.48
C ASN A 225 -25.87 -3.91 -11.30
N THR A 226 -26.09 -5.23 -11.21
CA THR A 226 -25.46 -6.10 -10.21
C THR A 226 -24.02 -6.41 -10.59
N GLN A 227 -23.07 -6.02 -9.75
CA GLN A 227 -21.64 -6.32 -9.87
C GLN A 227 -21.33 -7.71 -9.28
N THR A 228 -20.43 -8.45 -9.92
CA THR A 228 -19.77 -9.64 -9.34
C THR A 228 -18.32 -9.76 -9.83
N GLU A 229 -17.52 -10.58 -9.15
CA GLU A 229 -16.13 -10.86 -9.51
C GLU A 229 -16.07 -12.24 -10.19
N ALA A 230 -15.95 -12.26 -11.53
CA ALA A 230 -15.88 -13.51 -12.31
C ALA A 230 -14.53 -14.23 -12.15
N ALA A 231 -13.48 -13.47 -11.84
CA ALA A 231 -12.19 -13.97 -11.38
C ALA A 231 -11.64 -13.00 -10.32
N SER A 232 -11.00 -13.53 -9.27
CA SER A 232 -10.42 -12.72 -8.20
C SER A 232 -9.20 -13.43 -7.61
N GLY A 233 -8.08 -12.70 -7.47
CA GLY A 233 -6.83 -13.24 -6.92
C GLY A 233 -6.04 -14.18 -7.84
N VAL A 234 -6.37 -14.25 -9.13
CA VAL A 234 -5.67 -15.12 -10.09
C VAL A 234 -4.25 -14.59 -10.34
N PRO A 235 -3.16 -15.33 -10.08
CA PRO A 235 -1.80 -14.81 -10.26
C PRO A 235 -1.54 -14.34 -11.70
N LEU A 236 -0.95 -13.16 -11.88
CA LEU A 236 -0.70 -12.57 -13.20
C LEU A 236 0.22 -13.44 -14.07
N ASN A 237 1.07 -14.27 -13.47
CA ASN A 237 1.95 -15.22 -14.17
C ASN A 237 1.33 -16.60 -14.44
N THR A 238 0.02 -16.79 -14.23
CA THR A 238 -0.69 -18.03 -14.55
C THR A 238 -0.62 -18.34 -16.05
N ASP A 239 -0.36 -19.60 -16.43
CA ASP A 239 -0.35 -20.00 -17.84
C ASP A 239 -1.77 -20.10 -18.40
N LEU A 240 -2.32 -18.98 -18.88
CA LEU A 240 -3.64 -18.91 -19.51
C LEU A 240 -3.69 -19.60 -20.89
N SER A 241 -2.56 -20.10 -21.41
CA SER A 241 -2.50 -20.88 -22.65
C SER A 241 -2.69 -22.39 -22.43
N ALA A 242 -2.57 -22.86 -21.19
CA ALA A 242 -2.86 -24.23 -20.81
C ALA A 242 -4.37 -24.55 -20.82
N GLU A 243 -4.70 -25.85 -20.79
CA GLU A 243 -6.07 -26.29 -20.52
C GLU A 243 -6.34 -26.31 -19.02
N ASP A 244 -7.47 -25.74 -18.61
CA ASP A 244 -7.91 -25.85 -17.22
C ASP A 244 -8.58 -27.21 -16.97
N THR A 245 -8.33 -27.75 -15.79
CA THR A 245 -8.79 -29.08 -15.35
C THR A 245 -9.23 -29.10 -13.88
N GLN A 246 -9.16 -27.96 -13.20
CA GLN A 246 -9.66 -27.79 -11.85
C GLN A 246 -11.12 -27.34 -11.93
N VAL A 247 -11.93 -27.78 -10.95
CA VAL A 247 -13.33 -27.37 -10.84
C VAL A 247 -13.44 -26.15 -9.91
N PRO A 248 -14.39 -25.24 -10.14
CA PRO A 248 -14.70 -24.18 -9.18
C PRO A 248 -15.12 -24.72 -7.82
N SER A 249 -15.15 -23.84 -6.82
CA SER A 249 -15.84 -24.13 -5.55
C SER A 249 -17.34 -24.39 -5.78
N ALA A 250 -17.96 -25.14 -4.87
CA ALA A 250 -19.42 -25.17 -4.78
C ALA A 250 -19.96 -23.79 -4.36
N PRO A 251 -21.08 -23.30 -4.91
CA PRO A 251 -21.69 -22.04 -4.48
C PRO A 251 -22.01 -22.00 -2.98
N GLY A 252 -21.55 -20.95 -2.30
CA GLY A 252 -21.73 -20.70 -0.88
C GLY A 252 -23.03 -19.96 -0.56
N SER A 253 -23.41 -19.97 0.73
CA SER A 253 -24.48 -19.14 1.34
C SER A 253 -25.77 -18.99 0.52
N VAL A 254 -26.19 -20.05 -0.16
CA VAL A 254 -27.40 -20.05 -0.98
C VAL A 254 -28.61 -19.69 -0.12
N ARG A 255 -29.39 -18.70 -0.56
CA ARG A 255 -30.67 -18.28 0.01
C ARG A 255 -31.70 -18.28 -1.10
N ALA A 256 -32.89 -18.80 -0.81
CA ALA A 256 -34.07 -18.66 -1.66
C ALA A 256 -35.09 -17.83 -0.89
N LEU A 257 -35.38 -16.63 -1.40
CA LEU A 257 -36.10 -15.57 -0.72
C LEU A 257 -37.41 -15.29 -1.48
N PRO A 258 -38.58 -15.63 -0.91
CA PRO A 258 -39.86 -15.35 -1.55
C PRO A 258 -40.08 -13.84 -1.73
N SER A 259 -40.23 -13.38 -2.96
CA SER A 259 -40.42 -11.95 -3.29
C SER A 259 -41.88 -11.57 -3.49
N ALA A 260 -42.69 -12.50 -4.01
CA ALA A 260 -44.11 -12.28 -4.27
C ALA A 260 -44.93 -13.57 -4.10
N LEU A 261 -46.22 -13.49 -4.48
CA LEU A 261 -47.12 -14.64 -4.49
C LEU A 261 -46.69 -15.70 -5.52
N ASP A 262 -46.00 -15.30 -6.58
CA ASP A 262 -45.59 -16.14 -7.70
C ASP A 262 -44.10 -15.96 -8.04
N GLU A 263 -43.28 -15.47 -7.11
CA GLU A 263 -41.87 -15.17 -7.37
C GLU A 263 -40.96 -15.51 -6.17
N ILE A 264 -39.75 -16.02 -6.47
CA ILE A 264 -38.67 -16.28 -5.51
C ILE A 264 -37.36 -15.74 -6.10
N VAL A 265 -36.63 -14.92 -5.33
CA VAL A 265 -35.27 -14.48 -5.63
C VAL A 265 -34.28 -15.46 -4.98
N VAL A 266 -33.42 -16.08 -5.77
CA VAL A 266 -32.36 -16.98 -5.30
C VAL A 266 -31.02 -16.24 -5.41
N VAL A 267 -30.26 -16.19 -4.33
CA VAL A 267 -28.93 -15.54 -4.26
C VAL A 267 -27.93 -16.45 -3.58
N TRP A 268 -26.66 -16.33 -3.96
CA TRP A 268 -25.57 -17.12 -3.42
C TRP A 268 -24.26 -16.32 -3.40
N ASP A 269 -23.24 -16.85 -2.71
CA ASP A 269 -21.90 -16.29 -2.78
C ASP A 269 -21.23 -16.71 -4.10
N ALA A 270 -20.52 -15.78 -4.73
CA ALA A 270 -19.71 -16.07 -5.90
C ALA A 270 -18.69 -17.18 -5.59
N SER A 271 -18.56 -18.14 -6.49
CA SER A 271 -17.59 -19.23 -6.39
C SER A 271 -16.21 -18.77 -6.84
N ILE A 272 -15.17 -19.40 -6.30
CA ILE A 272 -13.78 -19.13 -6.66
C ILE A 272 -13.19 -20.27 -7.47
N ASP A 273 -12.25 -19.92 -8.34
CA ASP A 273 -11.58 -20.80 -9.28
C ASP A 273 -10.16 -20.27 -9.58
N ASN A 274 -9.26 -21.11 -10.10
CA ASN A 274 -7.88 -20.74 -10.44
C ASN A 274 -7.75 -19.90 -11.72
N ILE A 275 -8.74 -19.89 -12.60
CA ILE A 275 -8.79 -19.06 -13.81
C ILE A 275 -10.01 -18.13 -13.79
N GLY A 276 -11.18 -18.65 -13.45
CA GLY A 276 -12.40 -17.85 -13.32
C GLY A 276 -13.69 -18.64 -13.56
N VAL A 277 -14.75 -18.23 -12.86
CA VAL A 277 -16.10 -18.79 -13.02
C VAL A 277 -16.80 -18.07 -14.17
N SER A 278 -17.29 -18.84 -15.14
CA SER A 278 -17.99 -18.32 -16.32
C SER A 278 -19.49 -18.16 -16.05
N ARG A 279 -20.10 -19.14 -15.38
CA ARG A 279 -21.56 -19.18 -15.15
C ARG A 279 -21.98 -20.08 -14.00
N TYR A 280 -23.25 -19.95 -13.63
CA TYR A 280 -23.97 -20.77 -12.68
C TYR A 280 -25.16 -21.44 -13.35
N GLN A 281 -25.31 -22.75 -13.13
CA GLN A 281 -26.49 -23.52 -13.49
C GLN A 281 -27.44 -23.59 -12.29
N VAL A 282 -28.67 -23.07 -12.42
CA VAL A 282 -29.66 -23.05 -11.34
C VAL A 282 -30.66 -24.18 -11.54
N PHE A 283 -30.76 -25.09 -10.57
CA PHE A 283 -31.70 -26.21 -10.60
C PHE A 283 -32.85 -25.98 -9.63
N ARG A 284 -34.09 -26.10 -10.12
CA ARG A 284 -35.31 -26.16 -9.31
C ARG A 284 -35.88 -27.57 -9.33
N ASP A 285 -36.13 -28.15 -8.16
CA ASP A 285 -36.65 -29.51 -7.96
C ASP A 285 -35.87 -30.58 -8.75
N GLY A 286 -34.56 -30.38 -8.86
CA GLY A 286 -33.64 -31.24 -9.60
C GLY A 286 -33.72 -31.13 -11.13
N GLN A 287 -34.33 -30.07 -11.67
CA GLN A 287 -34.33 -29.74 -13.10
C GLN A 287 -33.61 -28.39 -13.31
N LEU A 288 -32.72 -28.32 -14.31
CA LEU A 288 -32.11 -27.05 -14.73
C LEU A 288 -33.21 -26.09 -15.20
N VAL A 289 -33.27 -24.91 -14.60
CA VAL A 289 -34.25 -23.87 -14.95
C VAL A 289 -33.61 -22.62 -15.53
N GLU A 290 -32.39 -22.27 -15.13
CA GLU A 290 -31.68 -21.12 -15.66
C GLU A 290 -30.16 -21.34 -15.73
N THR A 291 -29.50 -20.54 -16.56
CA THR A 291 -28.04 -20.40 -16.60
C THR A 291 -27.67 -18.92 -16.65
N THR A 292 -26.89 -18.45 -15.68
CA THR A 292 -26.58 -17.03 -15.47
C THR A 292 -25.12 -16.83 -15.08
N PRO A 293 -24.42 -15.78 -15.58
CA PRO A 293 -23.08 -15.44 -15.10
C PRO A 293 -23.09 -14.75 -13.72
N TYR A 294 -24.25 -14.29 -13.25
CA TYR A 294 -24.39 -13.52 -12.01
C TYR A 294 -24.87 -14.40 -10.83
N PRO A 295 -24.47 -14.10 -9.57
CA PRO A 295 -24.82 -14.90 -8.39
C PRO A 295 -26.25 -14.63 -7.86
N VAL A 296 -27.20 -14.43 -8.78
CA VAL A 296 -28.60 -14.10 -8.53
C VAL A 296 -29.50 -14.66 -9.63
N PHE A 297 -30.70 -15.11 -9.27
CA PHE A 297 -31.76 -15.54 -10.18
C PHE A 297 -33.13 -15.17 -9.64
N LEU A 298 -33.98 -14.52 -10.44
CA LEU A 298 -35.39 -14.30 -10.15
C LEU A 298 -36.22 -15.39 -10.83
N ASP A 299 -36.83 -16.27 -10.05
CA ASP A 299 -37.70 -17.33 -10.56
C ASP A 299 -39.16 -16.86 -10.60
N SER A 300 -39.66 -16.61 -11.81
CA SER A 300 -41.02 -16.12 -12.07
C SER A 300 -41.54 -16.61 -13.43
N PRO A 301 -42.83 -17.00 -13.57
CA PRO A 301 -43.85 -17.10 -12.53
C PRO A 301 -43.95 -18.51 -11.93
N LEU A 302 -44.18 -18.57 -10.62
CA LEU A 302 -44.40 -19.76 -9.79
C LEU A 302 -45.89 -19.96 -9.46
N GLN A 303 -46.22 -21.06 -8.80
CA GLN A 303 -47.51 -21.20 -8.10
C GLN A 303 -47.43 -20.62 -6.68
N PRO A 304 -48.45 -19.87 -6.20
CA PRO A 304 -48.58 -19.45 -4.80
C PRO A 304 -48.77 -20.60 -3.81
N ASP A 305 -48.47 -20.36 -2.53
CA ASP A 305 -48.49 -21.35 -1.43
C ASP A 305 -47.85 -22.69 -1.87
N THR A 306 -46.68 -22.62 -2.52
CA THR A 306 -45.98 -23.80 -3.05
C THR A 306 -44.49 -23.76 -2.72
N SER A 307 -44.00 -24.82 -2.08
CA SER A 307 -42.57 -24.99 -1.79
C SER A 307 -41.80 -25.48 -3.01
N TYR A 308 -40.66 -24.86 -3.28
CA TYR A 308 -39.69 -25.25 -4.30
C TYR A 308 -38.32 -25.49 -3.66
N THR A 309 -37.51 -26.34 -4.30
CA THR A 309 -36.13 -26.63 -3.85
C THR A 309 -35.12 -26.17 -4.89
N TYR A 310 -34.08 -25.44 -4.44
CA TYR A 310 -33.05 -24.85 -5.31
C TYR A 310 -31.66 -25.39 -4.96
N SER A 311 -30.85 -25.68 -5.98
CA SER A 311 -29.42 -25.97 -5.85
C SER A 311 -28.66 -25.41 -7.05
N ILE A 312 -27.46 -24.88 -6.85
CA ILE A 312 -26.67 -24.21 -7.88
C ILE A 312 -25.36 -24.96 -8.10
N VAL A 313 -24.92 -25.08 -9.35
CA VAL A 313 -23.61 -25.56 -9.78
C VAL A 313 -22.85 -24.42 -10.43
N ALA A 314 -21.58 -24.22 -10.09
CA ALA A 314 -20.70 -23.27 -10.78
C ALA A 314 -19.95 -23.97 -11.92
N VAL A 315 -19.69 -23.25 -13.00
CA VAL A 315 -18.99 -23.75 -14.20
C VAL A 315 -17.92 -22.74 -14.61
N ASP A 316 -16.70 -23.21 -14.83
CA ASP A 316 -15.58 -22.40 -15.29
C ASP A 316 -15.62 -22.12 -16.81
N ALA A 317 -14.58 -21.47 -17.31
CA ALA A 317 -14.34 -21.19 -18.74
C ALA A 317 -13.88 -22.41 -19.57
N ALA A 318 -13.80 -23.61 -18.99
CA ALA A 318 -13.37 -24.87 -19.60
C ALA A 318 -14.43 -25.99 -19.48
N ASP A 319 -15.66 -25.64 -19.07
CA ASP A 319 -16.79 -26.55 -18.81
C ASP A 319 -16.56 -27.54 -17.64
N ASN A 320 -15.66 -27.24 -16.70
CA ASN A 320 -15.51 -27.97 -15.45
C ASN A 320 -16.62 -27.55 -14.46
N GLU A 321 -17.48 -28.50 -14.09
CA GLU A 321 -18.60 -28.28 -13.17
C GLU A 321 -18.20 -28.54 -11.70
N SER A 322 -18.55 -27.62 -10.80
CA SER A 322 -18.35 -27.81 -9.36
C SER A 322 -19.36 -28.80 -8.75
N ALA A 323 -19.15 -29.16 -7.48
CA ALA A 323 -20.18 -29.87 -6.73
C ALA A 323 -21.40 -28.94 -6.53
N ALA A 324 -22.61 -29.47 -6.72
CA ALA A 324 -23.83 -28.72 -6.45
C ALA A 324 -23.87 -28.24 -4.98
N SER A 325 -24.38 -27.03 -4.78
CA SER A 325 -24.64 -26.45 -3.46
C SER A 325 -25.56 -27.36 -2.63
N PRO A 326 -25.54 -27.23 -1.29
CA PRO A 326 -26.65 -27.71 -0.47
C PRO A 326 -27.99 -27.19 -1.03
N ALA A 327 -28.99 -28.07 -1.11
CA ALA A 327 -30.30 -27.69 -1.60
C ALA A 327 -31.05 -26.88 -0.54
N VAL A 328 -31.58 -25.72 -0.92
CA VAL A 328 -32.40 -24.86 -0.05
C VAL A 328 -33.86 -24.92 -0.47
N MET A 329 -34.78 -24.77 0.47
CA MET A 329 -36.21 -24.82 0.23
C MET A 329 -36.85 -23.49 0.62
N ALA A 330 -37.70 -22.97 -0.26
CA ALA A 330 -38.50 -21.76 -0.02
C ALA A 330 -39.93 -21.98 -0.52
N GLU A 331 -40.88 -21.30 0.09
CA GLU A 331 -42.31 -21.34 -0.25
C GLU A 331 -42.75 -19.95 -0.67
N THR A 332 -43.44 -19.84 -1.81
CA THR A 332 -43.97 -18.57 -2.32
C THR A 332 -44.90 -17.90 -1.31
N LEU A 333 -44.90 -16.56 -1.27
CA LEU A 333 -45.62 -15.83 -0.22
C LEU A 333 -47.14 -16.03 -0.30
N GLY A 334 -47.80 -16.08 0.85
CA GLY A 334 -49.27 -15.96 0.97
C GLY A 334 -49.76 -14.50 0.95
N SER A 335 -48.87 -13.54 1.20
CA SER A 335 -49.09 -12.09 1.15
C SER A 335 -47.77 -11.35 0.95
N VAL A 336 -47.78 -10.26 0.17
CA VAL A 336 -46.60 -9.44 -0.14
C VAL A 336 -45.96 -8.88 1.15
N ASP A 337 -44.63 -8.91 1.22
CA ASP A 337 -43.87 -8.32 2.33
C ASP A 337 -43.89 -6.78 2.28
N SER A 338 -43.64 -6.14 3.42
CA SER A 338 -43.57 -4.68 3.57
C SER A 338 -42.67 -4.23 4.73
N GLU A 339 -41.98 -5.16 5.39
CA GLU A 339 -40.92 -4.83 6.36
C GLU A 339 -39.59 -4.70 5.62
N ALA A 340 -38.70 -3.81 6.07
CA ALA A 340 -37.43 -3.55 5.40
C ALA A 340 -36.27 -4.07 6.26
N PRO A 341 -35.20 -4.61 5.65
CA PRO A 341 -34.05 -5.12 6.39
C PRO A 341 -33.31 -3.99 7.13
N PRO A 342 -32.57 -4.31 8.19
CA PRO A 342 -31.75 -3.33 8.91
C PRO A 342 -30.62 -2.80 8.03
N ALA A 343 -30.25 -1.53 8.23
CA ALA A 343 -29.23 -0.86 7.45
C ALA A 343 -27.82 -1.46 7.66
N PRO A 344 -26.97 -1.52 6.61
CA PRO A 344 -25.57 -1.91 6.73
C PRO A 344 -24.77 -1.03 7.71
N THR A 345 -23.77 -1.63 8.37
CA THR A 345 -22.90 -0.97 9.35
C THR A 345 -21.43 -1.34 9.13
N GLY A 346 -20.49 -0.63 9.78
CA GLY A 346 -19.07 -0.99 9.75
C GLY A 346 -18.43 -0.97 8.35
N ILE A 347 -18.68 0.08 7.56
CA ILE A 347 -18.07 0.21 6.22
C ILE A 347 -16.55 0.36 6.35
N THR A 348 -15.84 -0.63 5.82
CA THR A 348 -14.38 -0.65 5.67
C THR A 348 -14.02 -0.31 4.22
N LEU A 349 -13.10 0.63 4.04
CA LEU A 349 -12.63 1.12 2.74
C LEU A 349 -11.12 0.86 2.62
N ILE A 350 -10.72 0.14 1.58
CA ILE A 350 -9.31 -0.14 1.26
C ILE A 350 -9.00 0.55 -0.07
N PRO A 351 -8.30 1.70 -0.06
CA PRO A 351 -7.98 2.42 -1.28
C PRO A 351 -6.83 1.73 -2.04
N SER A 352 -6.91 1.77 -3.37
CA SER A 352 -5.84 1.41 -4.28
C SER A 352 -5.66 2.50 -5.35
N VAL A 353 -4.71 2.34 -6.26
CA VAL A 353 -4.57 3.22 -7.42
C VAL A 353 -5.78 3.01 -8.33
N ASN A 354 -6.52 4.09 -8.60
CA ASN A 354 -7.76 4.10 -9.40
C ASN A 354 -8.86 3.10 -8.97
N SER A 355 -8.88 2.65 -7.71
CA SER A 355 -9.98 1.83 -7.18
C SER A 355 -10.10 1.88 -5.64
N VAL A 356 -11.24 1.43 -5.11
CA VAL A 356 -11.47 1.19 -3.67
C VAL A 356 -12.17 -0.16 -3.50
N ALA A 357 -11.63 -1.04 -2.66
CA ALA A 357 -12.36 -2.21 -2.17
C ALA A 357 -13.19 -1.81 -0.95
N ILE A 358 -14.47 -2.19 -0.95
CA ILE A 358 -15.49 -1.73 0.00
C ILE A 358 -16.11 -2.97 0.64
N SER A 359 -16.23 -3.02 1.95
CA SER A 359 -16.95 -4.09 2.66
C SER A 359 -17.72 -3.57 3.86
N TRP A 360 -18.74 -4.31 4.29
CA TRP A 360 -19.62 -3.92 5.40
C TRP A 360 -20.15 -5.13 6.18
N LEU A 361 -20.68 -4.84 7.37
CA LEU A 361 -21.40 -5.78 8.22
C LEU A 361 -22.91 -5.65 7.98
N GLN A 362 -23.60 -6.78 7.92
CA GLN A 362 -25.05 -6.86 7.78
C GLN A 362 -25.64 -7.83 8.81
N THR A 363 -26.58 -7.34 9.62
CA THR A 363 -27.43 -8.18 10.48
C THR A 363 -28.64 -8.69 9.71
N GLU A 364 -29.26 -9.78 10.18
CA GLU A 364 -30.49 -10.34 9.56
C GLU A 364 -30.30 -10.70 8.07
N ILE A 365 -29.09 -11.15 7.71
CA ILE A 365 -28.66 -11.54 6.36
C ILE A 365 -29.55 -12.62 5.69
N GLY A 366 -30.41 -13.30 6.45
CA GLY A 366 -31.42 -14.22 5.91
C GLY A 366 -32.58 -13.53 5.19
N ASP A 367 -32.76 -12.23 5.37
CA ASP A 367 -33.82 -11.40 4.77
C ASP A 367 -33.34 -10.60 3.55
N VAL A 368 -32.02 -10.35 3.47
CA VAL A 368 -31.41 -9.46 2.47
C VAL A 368 -31.17 -10.19 1.15
N ALA A 369 -31.80 -9.73 0.08
CA ALA A 369 -31.54 -10.19 -1.29
C ALA A 369 -30.35 -9.48 -1.94
N GLY A 370 -30.05 -8.24 -1.54
CA GLY A 370 -28.88 -7.53 -2.03
C GLY A 370 -28.65 -6.17 -1.38
N PHE A 371 -27.65 -5.48 -1.88
CA PHE A 371 -27.23 -4.16 -1.44
C PHE A 371 -27.09 -3.22 -2.63
N GLU A 372 -27.26 -1.92 -2.39
CA GLU A 372 -26.92 -0.87 -3.35
C GLU A 372 -25.95 0.12 -2.71
N VAL A 373 -24.83 0.35 -3.41
CA VAL A 373 -23.71 1.16 -2.92
C VAL A 373 -23.74 2.52 -3.59
N PHE A 374 -23.66 3.55 -2.75
CA PHE A 374 -23.64 4.95 -3.13
C PHE A 374 -22.24 5.51 -2.95
N ARG A 375 -21.79 6.31 -3.91
CA ARG A 375 -20.56 7.08 -3.85
C ARG A 375 -20.88 8.57 -3.90
N THR A 376 -20.15 9.36 -3.13
CA THR A 376 -20.16 10.81 -3.13
C THR A 376 -18.79 11.31 -3.54
N ASP A 377 -18.78 12.17 -4.56
CA ASP A 377 -17.60 12.89 -5.07
C ASP A 377 -17.96 14.37 -5.31
N SER A 378 -17.15 15.09 -6.07
CA SER A 378 -17.35 16.52 -6.34
C SER A 378 -18.61 16.83 -7.17
N GLU A 379 -19.19 15.85 -7.88
CA GLU A 379 -20.46 16.01 -8.60
C GLU A 379 -21.69 15.72 -7.71
N GLY A 380 -21.48 15.03 -6.58
CA GLY A 380 -22.49 14.70 -5.57
C GLY A 380 -22.61 13.20 -5.29
N THR A 381 -23.71 12.80 -4.64
CA THR A 381 -23.97 11.40 -4.30
C THR A 381 -24.76 10.69 -5.40
N SER A 382 -24.28 9.54 -5.86
CA SER A 382 -24.94 8.67 -6.85
C SER A 382 -24.79 7.19 -6.50
N ALA A 383 -25.74 6.35 -6.93
CA ALA A 383 -25.62 4.90 -6.85
C ALA A 383 -24.66 4.39 -7.93
N ILE A 384 -23.70 3.53 -7.56
CA ILE A 384 -22.64 3.06 -8.47
C ILE A 384 -22.80 1.59 -8.87
N ALA A 385 -23.28 0.73 -7.96
CA ALA A 385 -23.45 -0.71 -8.19
C ALA A 385 -24.49 -1.31 -7.23
N LYS A 386 -25.13 -2.39 -7.65
CA LYS A 386 -25.78 -3.35 -6.74
C LYS A 386 -24.89 -4.57 -6.55
N VAL A 387 -25.00 -5.27 -5.41
CA VAL A 387 -24.29 -6.55 -5.17
C VAL A 387 -25.12 -7.48 -4.28
N THR A 388 -24.88 -8.79 -4.38
CA THR A 388 -25.44 -9.80 -3.45
C THR A 388 -24.49 -10.13 -2.29
N SER A 389 -23.20 -9.83 -2.46
CA SER A 389 -22.13 -9.93 -1.46
C SER A 389 -22.14 -8.74 -0.49
N ASN A 390 -21.57 -8.91 0.71
CA ASN A 390 -21.33 -7.81 1.66
C ASN A 390 -20.04 -7.01 1.38
N PHE A 391 -19.56 -7.07 0.13
CA PHE A 391 -18.38 -6.38 -0.37
C PHE A 391 -18.52 -6.09 -1.86
N MET A 392 -17.78 -5.08 -2.35
CA MET A 392 -17.64 -4.76 -3.76
C MET A 392 -16.28 -4.10 -4.06
N THR A 393 -15.94 -3.94 -5.35
CA THR A 393 -14.80 -3.12 -5.79
C THR A 393 -15.31 -1.94 -6.64
N ASP A 394 -15.10 -0.70 -6.18
CA ASP A 394 -15.28 0.48 -7.04
C ASP A 394 -14.00 0.70 -7.86
N ALA A 395 -14.11 0.49 -9.17
CA ALA A 395 -13.06 0.74 -10.16
C ALA A 395 -13.43 1.89 -11.12
N GLY A 396 -14.21 2.85 -10.64
CA GLY A 396 -14.65 4.06 -11.35
C GLY A 396 -14.19 5.34 -10.67
N VAL A 397 -13.10 5.27 -9.91
CA VAL A 397 -12.51 6.39 -9.15
C VAL A 397 -11.15 6.78 -9.72
N MET A 398 -10.82 8.07 -9.63
CA MET A 398 -9.52 8.59 -10.00
C MET A 398 -8.60 8.61 -8.78
N SER A 399 -7.35 8.22 -8.98
CA SER A 399 -6.26 8.37 -8.01
C SER A 399 -6.17 9.78 -7.38
N GLY A 400 -5.65 9.85 -6.16
CA GLY A 400 -5.40 11.12 -5.45
C GLY A 400 -6.66 11.96 -5.21
N THR A 401 -7.84 11.32 -5.23
CA THR A 401 -9.16 11.95 -5.08
C THR A 401 -9.93 11.31 -3.92
N GLU A 402 -10.58 12.13 -3.09
CA GLU A 402 -11.40 11.68 -1.97
C GLU A 402 -12.79 11.24 -2.44
N TYR A 403 -13.24 10.09 -1.93
CA TYR A 403 -14.57 9.54 -2.19
C TYR A 403 -15.21 9.08 -0.88
N CYS A 404 -16.50 9.35 -0.72
CA CYS A 404 -17.27 8.87 0.43
C CYS A 404 -18.35 7.87 0.00
N TYR A 405 -18.56 6.82 0.79
CA TYR A 405 -19.47 5.72 0.48
C TYR A 405 -20.55 5.53 1.55
N GLN A 406 -21.72 5.10 1.09
CA GLN A 406 -22.84 4.63 1.90
C GLN A 406 -23.47 3.40 1.22
N VAL A 407 -24.18 2.57 1.99
CA VAL A 407 -24.83 1.35 1.48
C VAL A 407 -26.25 1.25 2.04
N ILE A 408 -27.20 0.78 1.23
CA ILE A 408 -28.49 0.25 1.68
C ILE A 408 -28.53 -1.26 1.50
N SER A 409 -29.32 -1.95 2.31
CA SER A 409 -29.75 -3.33 2.07
C SER A 409 -31.19 -3.33 1.54
N SER A 410 -31.51 -4.33 0.71
CA SER A 410 -32.86 -4.56 0.19
C SER A 410 -33.25 -6.03 0.32
N ASP A 411 -34.50 -6.30 0.67
CA ASP A 411 -35.08 -7.65 0.67
C ASP A 411 -35.43 -8.12 -0.75
N ALA A 412 -36.08 -9.29 -0.86
CA ALA A 412 -36.54 -9.82 -2.14
C ALA A 412 -37.81 -9.13 -2.67
N ALA A 413 -38.62 -8.50 -1.81
CA ALA A 413 -39.86 -7.80 -2.19
C ALA A 413 -39.62 -6.36 -2.69
N GLY A 414 -38.41 -5.82 -2.49
CA GLY A 414 -38.01 -4.46 -2.86
C GLY A 414 -38.15 -3.43 -1.74
N ASN A 415 -38.25 -3.87 -0.48
CA ASN A 415 -38.18 -2.98 0.69
C ASN A 415 -36.71 -2.61 0.97
N GLU A 416 -36.44 -1.32 1.12
CA GLU A 416 -35.08 -0.76 1.29
C GLU A 416 -34.84 -0.27 2.73
N SER A 417 -33.64 -0.52 3.25
CA SER A 417 -33.19 0.02 4.53
C SER A 417 -32.98 1.55 4.46
N SER A 418 -32.76 2.19 5.62
CA SER A 418 -32.08 3.49 5.61
C SER A 418 -30.64 3.33 5.10
N LEU A 419 -30.03 4.42 4.59
CA LEU A 419 -28.59 4.46 4.33
C LEU A 419 -27.78 4.19 5.60
N SER A 420 -26.66 3.48 5.42
CA SER A 420 -25.59 3.36 6.42
C SER A 420 -25.04 4.74 6.83
N PRO A 421 -24.26 4.81 7.92
CA PRO A 421 -23.31 5.91 8.13
C PRO A 421 -22.39 6.11 6.91
N VAL A 422 -21.94 7.34 6.70
CA VAL A 422 -20.95 7.70 5.67
C VAL A 422 -19.55 7.26 6.13
N SER A 423 -18.78 6.67 5.23
CA SER A 423 -17.33 6.44 5.39
C SER A 423 -16.59 7.08 4.22
N CYS A 424 -15.41 7.68 4.42
CA CYS A 424 -14.66 8.41 3.39
C CYS A 424 -13.22 7.91 3.28
N VAL A 425 -12.65 7.96 2.07
CA VAL A 425 -11.29 7.52 1.80
C VAL A 425 -10.65 8.34 0.68
N LEU A 426 -9.35 8.61 0.80
CA LEU A 426 -8.52 9.15 -0.29
C LEU A 426 -7.93 7.98 -1.09
N THR A 427 -8.14 7.97 -2.40
CA THR A 427 -7.54 6.99 -3.31
C THR A 427 -6.04 7.24 -3.50
N LEU A 428 -5.28 6.19 -3.82
CA LEU A 428 -3.82 6.27 -3.93
C LEU A 428 -3.37 6.90 -5.24
N GLY A 429 -2.15 7.46 -5.26
CA GLY A 429 -1.52 8.08 -6.43
C GLY A 429 -1.76 9.59 -6.49
N ASP A 430 -1.05 10.28 -7.40
CA ASP A 430 -1.15 11.73 -7.52
C ASP A 430 -2.52 12.18 -8.04
N THR A 431 -2.95 13.38 -7.65
CA THR A 431 -4.22 13.97 -8.08
C THR A 431 -4.20 14.28 -9.58
N VAL A 432 -5.08 13.66 -10.35
CA VAL A 432 -5.23 13.95 -11.79
C VAL A 432 -5.91 15.32 -11.97
N VAL A 433 -5.10 16.36 -12.13
CA VAL A 433 -5.60 17.72 -12.42
C VAL A 433 -6.10 17.76 -13.87
N THR A 434 -7.42 17.80 -14.05
CA THR A 434 -8.04 18.08 -15.36
C THR A 434 -7.88 19.57 -15.69
N ASP A 435 -6.81 19.90 -16.43
CA ASP A 435 -6.51 21.27 -16.84
C ASP A 435 -7.60 21.86 -17.76
N THR A 436 -8.15 23.01 -17.35
CA THR A 436 -8.92 23.90 -18.22
C THR A 436 -8.58 25.39 -18.01
N ASP A 437 -7.34 25.73 -17.64
CA ASP A 437 -6.92 27.15 -17.58
C ASP A 437 -5.55 27.40 -18.21
N THR A 438 -5.55 28.25 -19.24
CA THR A 438 -4.34 28.67 -19.94
C THR A 438 -3.62 29.76 -19.16
N ASP A 439 -2.75 29.39 -18.23
CA ASP A 439 -1.67 30.28 -17.79
C ASP A 439 -0.31 29.58 -17.72
N THR A 440 0.74 30.33 -18.04
CA THR A 440 2.09 29.80 -18.25
C THR A 440 2.90 29.82 -16.96
N GLU A 441 2.66 28.85 -16.09
CA GLU A 441 3.66 28.38 -15.13
C GLU A 441 4.02 26.94 -15.53
N THR A 442 5.26 26.73 -15.98
CA THR A 442 5.74 25.40 -16.38
C THR A 442 5.68 24.44 -15.19
N PRO A 443 5.07 23.24 -15.31
CA PRO A 443 5.21 22.19 -14.30
C PRO A 443 6.69 21.90 -14.03
N PRO A 444 7.08 21.46 -12.82
CA PRO A 444 8.37 20.83 -12.62
C PRO A 444 8.44 19.62 -13.57
N ASP A 445 9.41 19.68 -14.48
CA ASP A 445 9.64 18.66 -15.49
C ASP A 445 10.05 17.35 -14.81
N THR A 446 9.16 16.35 -14.79
CA THR A 446 9.46 15.00 -14.29
C THR A 446 10.29 14.17 -15.28
N SER A 447 11.05 14.83 -16.16
CA SER A 447 12.21 14.20 -16.77
C SER A 447 13.24 13.83 -15.70
N THR A 448 13.18 12.56 -15.28
CA THR A 448 14.39 11.77 -15.01
C THR A 448 15.17 11.59 -16.33
N GLY A 449 15.59 12.72 -16.90
CA GLY A 449 16.29 12.81 -18.16
C GLY A 449 17.68 12.22 -18.02
N ASP A 450 17.79 10.94 -18.39
CA ASP A 450 19.01 10.24 -18.82
C ASP A 450 20.28 10.61 -18.03
N LEU A 451 20.19 10.54 -16.69
CA LEU A 451 21.35 10.67 -15.81
C LEU A 451 22.20 9.40 -15.87
N THR A 452 22.94 9.25 -16.97
CA THR A 452 24.00 8.26 -17.08
C THR A 452 25.34 8.86 -16.66
N ALA A 453 26.12 8.11 -15.89
CA ALA A 453 27.48 8.52 -15.50
C ALA A 453 28.31 8.84 -16.77
N PRO A 454 28.93 10.04 -16.90
CA PRO A 454 29.66 10.43 -18.10
C PRO A 454 30.68 9.38 -18.55
N LEU A 455 30.49 8.83 -19.74
CA LEU A 455 31.33 7.78 -20.33
C LEU A 455 32.61 8.33 -20.96
N VAL A 456 33.23 9.33 -20.32
CA VAL A 456 34.50 9.91 -20.77
C VAL A 456 35.66 9.04 -20.31
N ASP A 457 35.94 7.98 -21.06
CA ASP A 457 37.10 7.13 -20.83
C ASP A 457 38.41 7.87 -21.17
N VAL A 458 39.11 8.31 -20.11
CA VAL A 458 40.43 8.93 -20.22
C VAL A 458 41.59 7.96 -19.92
N SER A 459 41.32 6.67 -19.71
CA SER A 459 42.33 5.69 -19.29
C SER A 459 43.49 5.60 -20.30
N GLY A 460 43.17 5.53 -21.60
CA GLY A 460 44.13 5.50 -22.70
C GLY A 460 44.77 6.85 -23.08
N VAL A 461 44.37 7.96 -22.44
CA VAL A 461 44.88 9.30 -22.77
C VAL A 461 46.21 9.56 -22.04
N SER A 462 47.30 9.69 -22.79
CA SER A 462 48.58 10.19 -22.28
C SER A 462 48.57 11.71 -22.20
N CYS A 463 48.92 12.28 -21.04
CA CYS A 463 49.02 13.74 -20.90
C CYS A 463 50.38 14.25 -21.42
N GLU A 464 50.36 15.16 -22.40
CA GLU A 464 51.54 15.85 -22.90
C GLU A 464 51.94 17.06 -22.03
N GLY A 465 51.06 17.49 -21.11
CA GLY A 465 51.28 18.58 -20.16
C GLY A 465 51.57 18.09 -18.73
N SER A 466 52.26 18.92 -17.96
CA SER A 466 52.46 18.75 -16.52
C SER A 466 52.16 20.07 -15.81
N LEU A 467 51.48 20.03 -14.66
CA LEU A 467 51.34 21.21 -13.79
C LEU A 467 52.56 21.31 -12.86
N ASP A 468 53.52 22.17 -13.22
CA ASP A 468 54.78 22.36 -12.46
C ASP A 468 54.62 23.37 -11.29
N PHE A 469 53.56 23.20 -10.50
CA PHE A 469 53.32 23.96 -9.27
C PHE A 469 52.58 23.11 -8.22
N SER A 470 53.12 23.06 -7.00
CA SER A 470 52.47 22.37 -5.87
C SER A 470 51.52 23.26 -5.06
N ALA A 471 51.52 24.57 -5.32
CA ALA A 471 50.70 25.55 -4.63
C ALA A 471 50.20 26.66 -5.57
N VAL A 472 48.97 27.11 -5.35
CA VAL A 472 48.33 28.25 -6.02
C VAL A 472 48.11 29.34 -4.98
N SER A 473 48.86 30.44 -5.09
CA SER A 473 48.79 31.63 -4.21
C SER A 473 48.03 32.82 -4.81
N ASP A 474 47.79 32.78 -6.12
CA ASP A 474 47.17 33.84 -6.93
C ASP A 474 46.11 33.21 -7.85
N ALA A 475 45.49 33.99 -8.73
CA ALA A 475 44.55 33.46 -9.72
C ALA A 475 45.27 32.69 -10.85
N VAL A 476 44.92 31.42 -11.03
CA VAL A 476 45.46 30.51 -12.06
C VAL A 476 44.29 29.89 -12.83
N THR A 477 44.30 30.02 -14.16
CA THR A 477 43.36 29.31 -15.05
C THR A 477 44.11 28.23 -15.81
N VAL A 478 43.67 26.98 -15.67
CA VAL A 478 44.14 25.84 -16.48
C VAL A 478 43.27 25.76 -17.74
N PRO A 479 43.84 25.91 -18.95
CA PRO A 479 43.10 25.77 -20.20
C PRO A 479 42.82 24.29 -20.51
N SER A 480 41.82 24.03 -21.36
CA SER A 480 41.43 22.68 -21.79
C SER A 480 42.63 21.86 -22.30
N GLY A 481 42.73 20.59 -21.88
CA GLY A 481 43.88 19.72 -22.13
C GLY A 481 44.12 18.67 -21.02
N CYS A 482 45.05 17.74 -21.27
CA CYS A 482 45.45 16.69 -20.33
C CYS A 482 46.76 17.07 -19.63
N TYR A 483 46.75 17.05 -18.28
CA TYR A 483 47.92 17.36 -17.45
C TYR A 483 48.16 16.28 -16.39
N GLU A 484 49.39 15.83 -16.25
CA GLU A 484 49.83 15.10 -15.06
C GLU A 484 50.20 16.08 -13.92
N THR A 485 49.91 15.70 -12.68
CA THR A 485 50.18 16.52 -11.49
C THR A 485 50.44 15.67 -10.24
N GLY A 486 51.30 16.18 -9.36
CA GLY A 486 51.37 15.71 -7.97
C GLY A 486 50.30 16.38 -7.10
N SER A 487 50.48 16.32 -5.78
CA SER A 487 49.63 17.06 -4.84
C SER A 487 49.64 18.57 -5.09
N LEU A 488 48.45 19.15 -5.13
CA LEU A 488 48.22 20.56 -5.44
C LEU A 488 47.43 21.21 -4.30
N THR A 489 47.88 22.38 -3.83
CA THR A 489 47.19 23.13 -2.77
C THR A 489 46.83 24.54 -3.22
N VAL A 490 45.54 24.86 -3.30
CA VAL A 490 45.05 26.23 -3.41
C VAL A 490 45.10 26.86 -2.01
N GLN A 491 45.96 27.86 -1.85
CA GLN A 491 46.23 28.52 -0.57
C GLN A 491 45.40 29.81 -0.43
N ALA A 492 45.46 30.44 0.75
CA ALA A 492 44.79 31.70 1.01
C ALA A 492 45.18 32.79 -0.02
N GLY A 493 44.18 33.35 -0.72
CA GLY A 493 44.35 34.31 -1.81
C GLY A 493 44.46 33.67 -3.21
N GLY A 494 44.70 32.37 -3.29
CA GLY A 494 44.73 31.62 -4.54
C GLY A 494 43.33 31.28 -5.07
N SER A 495 43.20 31.24 -6.39
CA SER A 495 41.98 30.76 -7.05
C SER A 495 42.37 29.92 -8.27
N LEU A 496 41.97 28.65 -8.27
CA LEU A 496 42.21 27.72 -9.36
C LEU A 496 40.93 27.62 -10.19
N THR A 497 40.99 28.02 -11.45
CA THR A 497 39.91 27.82 -12.42
C THR A 497 40.31 26.72 -13.40
N LEU A 498 39.49 25.68 -13.51
CA LEU A 498 39.64 24.64 -14.53
C LEU A 498 38.65 24.94 -15.66
N SER A 499 39.14 25.00 -16.89
CA SER A 499 38.27 25.22 -18.07
C SER A 499 37.55 23.92 -18.46
N PRO A 500 36.40 23.97 -19.16
CA PRO A 500 35.76 22.77 -19.73
C PRO A 500 36.73 21.89 -20.53
N GLY A 501 36.59 20.56 -20.38
CA GLY A 501 37.47 19.57 -21.00
C GLY A 501 38.89 19.48 -20.43
N VAL A 502 39.18 20.05 -19.26
CA VAL A 502 40.43 19.79 -18.53
C VAL A 502 40.43 18.35 -17.99
N ILE A 503 41.52 17.62 -18.20
CA ILE A 503 41.80 16.31 -17.60
C ILE A 503 43.03 16.47 -16.70
N LEU A 504 42.89 16.23 -15.40
CA LEU A 504 44.00 16.18 -14.44
C LEU A 504 44.23 14.74 -13.98
N LYS A 505 45.43 14.22 -14.26
CA LYS A 505 45.90 12.90 -13.80
C LYS A 505 46.83 13.05 -12.60
N PHE A 506 46.36 12.62 -11.43
CA PHE A 506 47.10 12.70 -10.17
C PHE A 506 48.05 11.52 -9.99
N THR A 507 49.30 11.79 -9.60
CA THR A 507 50.26 10.74 -9.22
C THR A 507 49.85 10.03 -7.93
N SER A 508 50.39 8.83 -7.68
CA SER A 508 49.99 7.99 -6.55
C SER A 508 50.04 8.72 -5.18
N ASN A 509 49.01 8.54 -4.36
CA ASN A 509 48.82 9.19 -3.04
C ASN A 509 48.90 10.73 -3.08
N SER A 510 48.44 11.35 -4.19
CA SER A 510 48.37 12.80 -4.32
C SER A 510 46.97 13.33 -4.02
N ARG A 511 46.86 14.61 -3.66
CA ARG A 511 45.56 15.25 -3.35
C ARG A 511 45.44 16.66 -3.90
N LEU A 512 44.20 17.09 -4.15
CA LEU A 512 43.87 18.48 -4.44
C LEU A 512 43.25 19.13 -3.19
N ASN A 513 44.02 19.97 -2.50
CA ASN A 513 43.57 20.69 -1.30
C ASN A 513 43.12 22.11 -1.66
N VAL A 514 41.89 22.48 -1.35
CA VAL A 514 41.39 23.86 -1.36
C VAL A 514 41.36 24.35 0.09
N SER A 515 42.38 25.10 0.51
CA SER A 515 42.53 25.53 1.90
C SER A 515 41.69 26.77 2.22
N SER A 516 41.51 27.07 3.51
CA SER A 516 40.93 28.33 4.02
C SER A 516 41.44 29.56 3.26
N GLY A 517 40.52 30.28 2.61
CA GLY A 517 40.79 31.49 1.83
C GLY A 517 41.28 31.26 0.39
N GLY A 518 41.45 30.01 -0.04
CA GLY A 518 41.65 29.63 -1.45
C GLY A 518 40.33 29.16 -2.08
N SER A 519 40.25 29.05 -3.41
CA SER A 519 39.04 28.55 -4.10
C SER A 519 39.28 27.73 -5.37
N LEU A 520 38.35 26.82 -5.68
CA LEU A 520 38.36 25.97 -6.89
C LEU A 520 37.07 26.16 -7.69
N ASN A 521 37.16 26.72 -8.88
CA ASN A 521 36.07 26.81 -9.85
C ASN A 521 36.31 25.79 -10.97
N ALA A 522 35.58 24.68 -10.95
CA ALA A 522 35.56 23.67 -11.99
C ALA A 522 34.14 23.56 -12.55
N ASN A 523 33.88 24.33 -13.60
CA ASN A 523 32.58 24.38 -14.29
C ASN A 523 32.79 23.89 -15.73
N GLY A 524 32.44 22.62 -15.97
CA GLY A 524 32.50 21.93 -17.25
C GLY A 524 31.24 22.13 -18.10
N THR A 525 31.02 21.24 -19.07
CA THR A 525 29.71 21.08 -19.74
C THR A 525 29.46 19.59 -20.00
N ALA A 526 28.25 19.20 -20.37
CA ALA A 526 27.93 17.82 -20.75
C ALA A 526 28.83 17.28 -21.89
N GLU A 527 29.19 18.13 -22.87
CA GLU A 527 30.06 17.78 -23.99
C GLU A 527 31.56 17.87 -23.66
N ALA A 528 31.92 18.61 -22.61
CA ALA A 528 33.30 18.87 -22.21
C ALA A 528 33.43 18.87 -20.67
N PRO A 529 33.16 17.74 -20.00
CA PRO A 529 33.27 17.66 -18.55
C PRO A 529 34.73 17.79 -18.10
N ILE A 530 34.93 18.17 -16.85
CA ILE A 530 36.25 18.26 -16.23
C ILE A 530 36.54 16.93 -15.54
N VAL A 531 37.67 16.29 -15.86
CA VAL A 531 38.01 14.96 -15.34
C VAL A 531 39.17 15.05 -14.34
N LEU A 532 38.94 14.59 -13.11
CA LEU A 532 39.94 14.50 -12.03
C LEU A 532 40.15 13.02 -11.71
N THR A 533 41.31 12.47 -12.05
CA THR A 533 41.51 11.00 -12.05
C THR A 533 42.94 10.60 -11.66
N GLY A 534 43.17 9.32 -11.41
CA GLY A 534 44.51 8.77 -11.20
C GLY A 534 45.31 8.64 -12.50
N VAL A 535 46.64 8.62 -12.41
CA VAL A 535 47.49 8.17 -13.54
C VAL A 535 47.22 6.70 -13.88
N GLU A 536 46.93 5.86 -12.89
CA GLU A 536 46.51 4.46 -13.07
C GLU A 536 45.05 4.27 -12.62
N ALA A 537 44.32 3.42 -13.33
CA ALA A 537 42.93 3.05 -13.04
C ALA A 537 42.87 2.05 -11.88
N THR A 538 43.15 2.52 -10.66
CA THR A 538 43.09 1.74 -9.41
C THR A 538 42.32 2.54 -8.36
N ASN A 539 41.30 1.96 -7.74
CA ASN A 539 40.54 2.65 -6.70
C ASN A 539 41.48 3.10 -5.57
N GLY A 540 41.39 4.37 -5.15
CA GLY A 540 42.34 4.95 -4.18
C GLY A 540 43.75 5.16 -4.69
N TYR A 541 43.98 5.29 -6.01
CA TYR A 541 45.30 5.61 -6.54
C TYR A 541 45.78 6.98 -6.05
N TRP A 542 44.86 7.94 -5.89
CA TRP A 542 45.10 9.27 -5.33
C TRP A 542 44.05 9.59 -4.26
N ASP A 543 44.39 10.45 -3.29
CA ASP A 543 43.59 10.59 -2.06
C ASP A 543 42.24 11.29 -2.30
N GLY A 544 42.13 12.10 -3.36
CA GLY A 544 40.93 12.86 -3.72
C GLY A 544 41.02 14.38 -3.61
N LEU A 545 39.85 15.03 -3.68
CA LEU A 545 39.62 16.47 -3.62
C LEU A 545 39.11 16.88 -2.23
N PHE A 546 39.80 17.81 -1.58
CA PHE A 546 39.56 18.23 -0.20
C PHE A 546 39.29 19.73 -0.10
N PHE A 547 38.08 20.12 0.31
CA PHE A 547 37.80 21.48 0.77
C PHE A 547 38.09 21.56 2.27
N LEU A 548 39.19 22.23 2.64
CA LEU A 548 39.74 22.28 3.99
C LEU A 548 39.48 23.65 4.63
N ASN A 549 38.27 23.82 5.15
CA ASN A 549 37.72 25.06 5.71
C ASN A 549 37.69 26.22 4.69
N SER A 550 37.46 25.91 3.41
CA SER A 550 37.38 26.91 2.35
C SER A 550 35.94 27.43 2.21
N ASN A 551 35.65 28.59 2.78
CA ASN A 551 34.35 29.27 2.71
C ASN A 551 34.26 30.23 1.51
N SER A 552 34.54 29.77 0.29
CA SER A 552 34.41 30.58 -0.93
C SER A 552 33.17 30.20 -1.73
N ILE A 553 32.39 31.19 -2.17
CA ILE A 553 31.29 30.98 -3.13
C ILE A 553 31.79 30.54 -4.52
N ASN A 554 33.08 30.71 -4.81
CA ASN A 554 33.69 30.26 -6.06
C ASN A 554 34.08 28.77 -6.03
N ASN A 555 33.78 28.05 -4.94
CA ASN A 555 33.96 26.60 -4.84
C ASN A 555 32.82 25.90 -5.56
N VAL A 556 33.00 25.63 -6.85
CA VAL A 556 31.97 25.09 -7.74
C VAL A 556 32.51 23.86 -8.44
N LEU A 557 31.73 22.79 -8.41
CA LEU A 557 31.91 21.56 -9.20
C LEU A 557 30.65 21.37 -10.04
N ASP A 558 30.68 21.73 -11.32
CA ASP A 558 29.58 21.45 -12.25
C ASP A 558 30.11 20.68 -13.46
N HIS A 559 29.42 19.59 -13.85
CA HIS A 559 29.89 18.65 -14.89
C HIS A 559 31.34 18.15 -14.64
N VAL A 560 31.64 17.75 -13.39
CA VAL A 560 32.95 17.21 -12.99
C VAL A 560 32.86 15.69 -12.82
N LEU A 561 33.80 14.96 -13.41
CA LEU A 561 34.00 13.52 -13.22
C LEU A 561 35.22 13.28 -12.31
N ILE A 562 35.01 12.66 -11.16
CA ILE A 562 36.06 12.28 -10.20
C ILE A 562 36.19 10.75 -10.20
N GLU A 563 37.40 10.23 -10.46
CA GLU A 563 37.65 8.79 -10.60
C GLU A 563 38.90 8.29 -9.87
N TYR A 564 38.88 7.01 -9.48
CA TYR A 564 40.05 6.27 -8.95
C TYR A 564 40.69 6.93 -7.71
N ALA A 565 39.85 7.61 -6.93
CA ALA A 565 40.22 8.46 -5.80
C ALA A 565 39.91 7.79 -4.44
N GLY A 566 40.16 8.52 -3.34
CA GLY A 566 39.79 8.13 -1.98
C GLY A 566 40.99 7.72 -1.11
N ASP A 567 40.96 8.10 0.16
CA ASP A 567 41.98 7.79 1.16
C ASP A 567 41.62 6.48 1.90
N THR A 568 42.64 5.77 2.38
CA THR A 568 42.53 4.64 3.32
C THR A 568 41.97 5.03 4.70
N GLN A 569 41.92 6.34 5.00
CA GLN A 569 41.29 6.87 6.20
C GLN A 569 39.77 6.86 6.08
N ALA A 570 39.09 6.01 6.85
CA ALA A 570 37.65 5.73 6.83
C ALA A 570 36.68 6.91 7.09
N ARG A 571 37.16 8.16 7.04
CA ARG A 571 36.40 9.42 7.23
C ARG A 571 36.49 10.36 6.01
N PHE A 572 37.30 10.03 5.01
CA PHE A 572 37.50 10.87 3.83
C PHE A 572 37.09 10.13 2.56
N GLY A 573 36.24 10.76 1.77
CA GLY A 573 35.86 10.29 0.44
C GLY A 573 36.68 10.96 -0.67
N ALA A 574 36.50 10.46 -1.89
CA ALA A 574 37.07 11.04 -3.10
C ALA A 574 36.75 12.55 -3.26
N LEU A 575 35.58 12.97 -2.79
CA LEU A 575 35.25 14.36 -2.48
C LEU A 575 35.06 14.55 -0.97
N SER A 576 35.91 15.35 -0.32
CA SER A 576 35.86 15.60 1.13
C SER A 576 35.63 17.08 1.45
N VAL A 577 34.56 17.37 2.19
CA VAL A 577 34.19 18.73 2.65
C VAL A 577 34.37 18.80 4.17
N VAL A 578 35.51 19.38 4.59
CA VAL A 578 35.98 19.41 5.97
C VAL A 578 35.71 20.79 6.58
N SER A 579 35.00 20.81 7.71
CA SER A 579 34.41 21.99 8.34
C SER A 579 34.34 21.84 9.86
N ASN A 580 34.72 22.89 10.59
CA ASN A 580 34.53 22.96 12.05
C ASN A 580 33.69 24.18 12.45
N SER A 581 33.21 24.19 13.69
CA SER A 581 32.32 25.23 14.23
C SER A 581 32.88 26.66 14.20
N SER A 582 34.18 26.84 13.99
CA SER A 582 34.82 28.14 13.82
C SER A 582 35.24 28.47 12.38
N ASN A 583 35.31 27.46 11.50
CA ASN A 583 35.77 27.59 10.12
C ASN A 583 35.01 26.59 9.23
N VAL A 584 34.00 27.08 8.51
CA VAL A 584 33.18 26.27 7.60
C VAL A 584 33.86 26.12 6.24
N SER A 585 33.62 25.00 5.55
CA SER A 585 33.78 24.92 4.09
C SER A 585 32.46 25.23 3.41
N ARG A 586 32.54 25.80 2.20
CA ARG A 586 31.43 26.03 1.29
C ARG A 586 31.74 25.36 -0.05
N VAL A 587 30.77 24.68 -0.63
CA VAL A 587 30.85 24.12 -1.98
C VAL A 587 29.46 24.11 -2.63
N SER A 588 29.44 24.23 -3.95
CA SER A 588 28.30 23.96 -4.82
C SER A 588 28.68 22.79 -5.72
N ILE A 589 27.84 21.76 -5.81
CA ILE A 589 28.06 20.59 -6.67
C ILE A 589 26.80 20.23 -7.46
N SER A 590 26.92 20.14 -8.78
CA SER A 590 25.82 19.73 -9.66
C SER A 590 26.27 18.96 -10.88
N ASN A 591 25.37 18.14 -11.45
CA ASN A 591 25.59 17.39 -12.68
C ASN A 591 26.92 16.62 -12.72
N SER A 592 27.44 16.25 -11.55
CA SER A 592 28.80 15.75 -11.36
C SER A 592 28.79 14.28 -10.97
N THR A 593 29.86 13.57 -11.26
CA THR A 593 29.96 12.12 -11.06
C THR A 593 31.20 11.76 -10.27
N VAL A 594 31.04 10.91 -9.26
CA VAL A 594 32.15 10.32 -8.51
C VAL A 594 32.04 8.80 -8.59
N ARG A 595 33.06 8.14 -9.15
CA ARG A 595 33.09 6.69 -9.31
C ARG A 595 34.45 6.06 -9.09
N HIS A 596 34.48 4.75 -8.85
CA HIS A 596 35.72 3.99 -8.61
C HIS A 596 36.54 4.51 -7.42
N SER A 597 35.88 5.06 -6.41
CA SER A 597 36.52 5.46 -5.15
C SER A 597 36.88 4.25 -4.30
N LEU A 598 37.91 4.37 -3.45
CA LEU A 598 38.37 3.28 -2.57
C LEU A 598 37.30 2.83 -1.54
N ASP A 599 36.52 3.79 -1.03
CA ASP A 599 35.42 3.55 -0.09
C ASP A 599 34.34 4.60 -0.38
N LEU A 600 34.37 5.74 0.33
CA LEU A 600 33.41 6.82 0.17
C LEU A 600 33.60 7.60 -1.13
N GLY A 601 32.53 7.76 -1.92
CA GLY A 601 32.47 8.74 -3.01
C GLY A 601 32.58 10.17 -2.47
N PHE A 602 31.79 10.51 -1.45
CA PHE A 602 31.92 11.80 -0.75
C PHE A 602 31.84 11.70 0.78
N ALA A 603 32.39 12.71 1.46
CA ALA A 603 32.32 12.86 2.91
C ALA A 603 32.08 14.34 3.28
N ILE A 604 31.00 14.65 4.01
CA ILE A 604 30.60 16.03 4.38
C ILE A 604 30.44 16.18 5.90
N GLU A 605 31.26 17.03 6.51
CA GLU A 605 31.23 17.30 7.96
C GLU A 605 30.13 18.29 8.38
N GLN A 606 29.68 18.19 9.64
CA GLN A 606 28.54 18.92 10.24
C GLN A 606 28.38 20.40 9.87
N TYR A 607 29.48 21.16 9.83
CA TYR A 607 29.44 22.62 9.69
C TYR A 607 29.64 23.09 8.25
N SER A 608 29.49 22.19 7.28
CA SER A 608 29.66 22.50 5.86
C SER A 608 28.44 23.22 5.29
N VAL A 609 28.67 24.20 4.42
CA VAL A 609 27.60 24.91 3.70
C VAL A 609 27.58 24.39 2.27
N ILE A 610 26.54 23.63 1.94
CA ILE A 610 26.31 23.12 0.59
C ILE A 610 25.28 24.05 -0.07
N GLU A 611 25.70 24.84 -1.04
CA GLU A 611 24.84 25.87 -1.69
C GLU A 611 23.92 25.25 -2.75
N ASN A 612 24.39 24.19 -3.39
CA ASN A 612 23.65 23.34 -4.29
C ASN A 612 24.25 21.93 -4.24
N PHE A 613 23.40 20.93 -4.33
CA PHE A 613 23.73 19.52 -4.47
C PHE A 613 22.59 18.94 -5.32
N SER A 614 22.76 18.93 -6.64
CA SER A 614 21.69 18.50 -7.56
C SER A 614 22.19 17.65 -8.72
N ARG A 615 21.44 16.59 -9.06
CA ARG A 615 21.67 15.72 -10.23
C ARG A 615 23.05 15.09 -10.25
N ASN A 616 23.54 14.68 -9.07
CA ASN A 616 24.87 14.11 -8.89
C ASN A 616 24.81 12.58 -8.92
N ILE A 617 25.87 11.94 -9.42
CA ILE A 617 25.94 10.48 -9.60
C ILE A 617 27.11 9.91 -8.79
N PHE A 618 26.81 9.07 -7.80
CA PHE A 618 27.76 8.39 -6.93
C PHE A 618 27.61 6.89 -7.11
N THR A 619 28.41 6.30 -8.01
CA THR A 619 28.27 4.90 -8.44
C THR A 619 29.63 4.21 -8.56
N ASN A 620 29.68 2.87 -8.47
CA ASN A 620 30.91 2.07 -8.51
C ASN A 620 31.98 2.48 -7.47
N ASN A 621 31.58 3.04 -6.33
CA ASN A 621 32.44 3.28 -5.16
C ASN A 621 32.24 2.15 -4.13
N GLY A 622 32.98 2.16 -3.02
CA GLY A 622 32.67 1.29 -1.89
C GLY A 622 31.33 1.67 -1.23
N ARG A 623 31.09 2.97 -1.05
CA ARG A 623 29.85 3.59 -0.55
C ARG A 623 29.61 4.91 -1.29
N PRO A 624 28.36 5.31 -1.58
CA PRO A 624 28.08 6.58 -2.26
C PRO A 624 28.63 7.78 -1.48
N GLY A 625 28.35 7.88 -0.18
CA GLY A 625 28.96 8.88 0.68
C GLY A 625 28.55 8.81 2.15
N GLU A 626 29.13 9.72 2.94
CA GLU A 626 28.91 9.88 4.37
C GLU A 626 28.63 11.33 4.75
N LEU A 627 27.59 11.58 5.55
CA LEU A 627 27.25 12.90 6.06
C LEU A 627 26.98 12.89 7.57
N HIS A 628 27.18 14.05 8.19
CA HIS A 628 26.62 14.32 9.50
C HIS A 628 25.12 14.59 9.44
N VAL A 629 24.38 14.17 10.48
CA VAL A 629 22.91 14.23 10.55
C VAL A 629 22.30 15.61 10.19
N ASN A 630 22.90 16.70 10.68
CA ASN A 630 22.48 18.09 10.38
C ASN A 630 22.76 18.57 8.94
N VAL A 631 23.31 17.72 8.06
CA VAL A 631 23.64 18.05 6.66
C VAL A 631 22.93 17.12 5.67
N ILE A 632 22.15 16.13 6.14
CA ILE A 632 21.51 15.14 5.24
C ILE A 632 20.48 15.77 4.30
N GLY A 633 19.74 16.78 4.76
CA GLY A 633 18.73 17.47 3.94
C GLY A 633 19.28 18.25 2.75
N VAL A 634 20.59 18.22 2.50
CA VAL A 634 21.19 18.74 1.25
C VAL A 634 21.10 17.75 0.10
N LEU A 635 20.91 16.46 0.36
CA LEU A 635 20.86 15.43 -0.69
C LEU A 635 19.58 15.56 -1.51
N ASP A 636 19.73 15.52 -2.83
CA ASP A 636 18.62 15.57 -3.76
C ASP A 636 18.18 14.19 -4.24
N SER A 637 16.87 14.05 -4.44
CA SER A 637 16.20 12.87 -5.01
C SER A 637 16.38 12.71 -6.53
N GLU A 638 16.86 13.72 -7.25
CA GLU A 638 17.29 13.59 -8.66
C GLU A 638 18.67 12.95 -8.82
N GLY A 639 19.43 12.80 -7.73
CA GLY A 639 20.74 12.15 -7.72
C GLY A 639 20.65 10.63 -7.80
N ILE A 640 21.75 10.00 -8.25
CA ILE A 640 21.93 8.53 -8.24
C ILE A 640 22.98 8.19 -7.19
N TYR A 641 22.62 7.36 -6.23
CA TYR A 641 23.50 6.89 -5.16
C TYR A 641 23.64 5.36 -5.18
N SER A 642 23.05 4.67 -6.16
CA SER A 642 23.10 3.22 -6.37
C SER A 642 24.25 2.75 -7.28
N GLY A 643 24.49 1.42 -7.27
CA GLY A 643 25.54 0.76 -8.05
C GLY A 643 26.93 0.79 -7.40
N ASN A 644 27.01 0.92 -6.09
CA ASN A 644 28.23 0.86 -5.27
C ASN A 644 28.40 -0.54 -4.62
N GLU A 645 29.53 -0.82 -3.97
CA GLU A 645 29.70 -2.08 -3.22
C GLU A 645 28.72 -2.19 -2.05
N GLN A 646 28.33 -1.05 -1.47
CA GLN A 646 27.25 -0.88 -0.51
C GLN A 646 26.39 0.31 -0.92
N ASP A 647 25.20 0.01 -1.43
CA ASP A 647 24.17 1.00 -1.75
C ASP A 647 23.44 1.46 -0.48
N ALA A 648 24.12 2.35 0.26
CA ALA A 648 23.53 3.09 1.38
C ALA A 648 24.30 4.38 1.69
N ILE A 649 23.58 5.47 1.95
CA ILE A 649 24.18 6.73 2.43
C ILE A 649 24.53 6.58 3.92
N SER A 650 25.80 6.75 4.28
CA SER A 650 26.24 6.63 5.67
C SER A 650 25.90 7.88 6.48
N VAL A 651 25.17 7.70 7.58
CA VAL A 651 24.73 8.76 8.50
C VAL A 651 25.48 8.62 9.82
N THR A 652 26.41 9.54 10.07
CA THR A 652 27.21 9.51 11.31
C THR A 652 26.34 9.82 12.53
N SER A 653 26.61 9.14 13.66
CA SER A 653 25.89 9.35 14.91
C SER A 653 25.99 10.80 15.39
N GLY A 654 24.86 11.41 15.76
CA GLY A 654 24.85 12.79 16.25
C GLY A 654 23.49 13.24 16.77
N THR A 655 23.41 14.53 17.10
CA THR A 655 22.15 15.21 17.41
C THR A 655 21.69 16.00 16.20
N LEU A 656 20.49 15.69 15.71
CA LEU A 656 19.73 16.54 14.80
C LEU A 656 19.21 17.74 15.62
N SER A 657 19.88 18.89 15.44
CA SER A 657 19.71 20.10 16.24
C SER A 657 18.95 21.22 15.52
N ASP A 658 18.74 21.06 14.22
CA ASP A 658 18.10 22.01 13.32
C ASP A 658 17.00 21.27 12.55
N ASP A 659 15.93 21.96 12.17
CA ASP A 659 14.80 21.35 11.47
C ASP A 659 15.26 20.80 10.11
N ALA A 660 14.89 19.55 9.80
CA ALA A 660 15.31 18.88 8.57
C ALA A 660 14.25 17.93 8.01
N THR A 661 14.10 17.97 6.69
CA THR A 661 13.41 16.93 5.90
C THR A 661 14.46 16.02 5.27
N TRP A 662 14.28 14.70 5.36
CA TRP A 662 15.09 13.74 4.60
C TRP A 662 14.30 13.27 3.39
N GLN A 663 14.94 13.28 2.21
CA GLN A 663 14.29 12.97 0.94
C GLN A 663 14.29 11.47 0.64
N LYS A 664 13.38 11.03 -0.22
CA LYS A 664 13.45 9.67 -0.79
C LYS A 664 14.62 9.59 -1.77
N LEU A 665 15.57 8.70 -1.51
CA LEU A 665 16.71 8.42 -2.40
C LEU A 665 16.55 7.05 -3.09
N ASP A 666 17.38 6.76 -4.10
CA ASP A 666 17.46 5.45 -4.75
C ASP A 666 18.16 4.36 -3.88
N VAL A 667 18.70 4.75 -2.72
CA VAL A 667 19.33 3.87 -1.72
C VAL A 667 18.88 4.23 -0.29
N PRO A 668 18.90 3.28 0.66
CA PRO A 668 18.63 3.57 2.07
C PRO A 668 19.65 4.50 2.73
N TYR A 669 19.20 5.20 3.78
CA TYR A 669 20.10 5.80 4.77
C TYR A 669 20.57 4.73 5.75
N ARG A 670 21.87 4.63 6.03
CA ARG A 670 22.45 3.73 7.05
C ARG A 670 22.98 4.52 8.24
N SER A 671 22.31 4.41 9.38
CA SER A 671 22.53 5.26 10.54
C SER A 671 23.27 4.59 11.71
N GLU A 672 24.27 5.32 12.22
CA GLU A 672 24.94 5.03 13.49
C GLU A 672 24.15 5.50 14.73
N GLY A 673 22.87 5.85 14.57
CA GLY A 673 21.95 6.24 15.64
C GLY A 673 21.73 7.75 15.75
N LEU A 674 20.54 8.13 16.20
CA LEU A 674 20.00 9.48 16.08
C LEU A 674 19.46 9.98 17.41
N SER A 675 19.91 11.16 17.85
CA SER A 675 19.21 11.97 18.85
C SER A 675 18.56 13.15 18.13
N VAL A 676 17.28 13.42 18.39
CA VAL A 676 16.53 14.48 17.71
C VAL A 676 16.06 15.50 18.74
N THR A 677 16.42 16.78 18.53
CA THR A 677 16.02 17.92 19.38
C THR A 677 15.46 19.08 18.57
N ALA A 678 15.02 18.79 17.34
CA ALA A 678 14.41 19.69 16.37
C ALA A 678 13.31 18.93 15.60
N ASN A 679 12.66 19.56 14.62
CA ASN A 679 11.65 18.88 13.81
C ASN A 679 12.30 18.01 12.73
N TRP A 680 12.04 16.71 12.77
CA TRP A 680 12.50 15.76 11.76
C TRP A 680 11.32 15.28 10.92
N ALA A 681 11.32 15.64 9.64
CA ALA A 681 10.36 15.16 8.67
C ALA A 681 11.01 14.15 7.71
N LEU A 682 10.23 13.18 7.26
CA LEU A 682 10.62 12.17 6.27
C LEU A 682 9.64 12.20 5.09
N GLU A 683 10.15 12.20 3.87
CA GLU A 683 9.32 11.99 2.69
C GLU A 683 8.79 10.55 2.61
N PRO A 684 7.63 10.32 1.95
CA PRO A 684 7.13 8.97 1.67
C PRO A 684 8.20 8.09 0.99
N GLY A 685 8.33 6.84 1.45
CA GLY A 685 9.27 5.86 0.89
C GLY A 685 10.70 5.97 1.41
N VAL A 686 10.99 6.88 2.35
CA VAL A 686 12.30 6.90 3.01
C VAL A 686 12.55 5.61 3.78
N ARG A 687 13.67 4.95 3.49
CA ARG A 687 14.18 3.78 4.21
C ARG A 687 15.42 4.13 5.04
N ILE A 688 15.40 3.78 6.32
CA ILE A 688 16.49 4.00 7.27
C ILE A 688 16.88 2.67 7.93
N GLU A 689 18.13 2.27 7.73
CA GLU A 689 18.75 1.07 8.27
C GLU A 689 19.66 1.43 9.45
N PHE A 690 19.46 0.84 10.62
CA PHE A 690 20.27 1.10 11.80
C PHE A 690 21.35 0.05 11.99
N SER A 691 22.58 0.50 12.26
CA SER A 691 23.68 -0.37 12.68
C SER A 691 23.38 -1.07 14.01
N ALA A 692 24.12 -2.15 14.31
CA ALA A 692 23.91 -2.96 15.50
C ALA A 692 23.94 -2.12 16.81
N ASN A 693 22.94 -2.28 17.67
CA ASN A 693 22.77 -1.56 18.94
C ASN A 693 22.73 -0.03 18.77
N ARG A 694 22.17 0.47 17.67
CA ARG A 694 21.81 1.88 17.47
C ARG A 694 20.31 2.09 17.61
N GLY A 695 19.85 3.33 17.61
CA GLY A 695 18.42 3.63 17.69
C GLY A 695 18.11 5.10 17.51
N VAL A 696 16.81 5.42 17.56
CA VAL A 696 16.30 6.78 17.48
C VAL A 696 15.82 7.22 18.86
N THR A 697 16.23 8.42 19.30
CA THR A 697 15.65 9.09 20.47
C THR A 697 15.15 10.46 20.06
N ILE A 698 13.82 10.62 20.01
CA ILE A 698 13.16 11.91 19.89
C ILE A 698 13.11 12.53 21.28
N GLY A 699 13.96 13.53 21.53
CA GLY A 699 14.04 14.22 22.83
C GLY A 699 12.88 15.18 23.06
N GLN A 700 12.81 15.76 24.26
CA GLN A 700 11.73 16.64 24.71
C GLN A 700 11.36 17.77 23.72
N ASP A 701 12.37 18.41 23.12
CA ASP A 701 12.20 19.52 22.18
C ASP A 701 12.18 19.08 20.69
N GLY A 702 12.39 17.78 20.42
CA GLY A 702 12.40 17.22 19.06
C GLY A 702 11.05 16.65 18.65
N SER A 703 10.86 16.45 17.35
CA SER A 703 9.68 15.76 16.80
C SER A 703 10.03 14.82 15.63
N LEU A 704 9.16 13.85 15.35
CA LEU A 704 9.26 12.95 14.20
C LEU A 704 7.94 12.92 13.43
N ASN A 705 7.95 13.48 12.23
CA ASN A 705 6.87 13.37 11.26
C ASN A 705 7.28 12.35 10.18
N ALA A 706 6.74 11.14 10.28
CA ALA A 706 6.92 10.06 9.32
C ALA A 706 5.55 9.71 8.72
N VAL A 707 5.14 10.50 7.72
CA VAL A 707 3.88 10.31 7.00
C VAL A 707 4.19 9.73 5.62
N GLY A 708 4.16 8.40 5.53
CA GLY A 708 4.25 7.68 4.27
C GLY A 708 2.89 7.56 3.57
N ASP A 709 2.90 6.89 2.42
CA ASP A 709 1.71 6.36 1.76
C ASP A 709 1.85 4.84 1.58
N VAL A 710 0.79 4.12 1.18
CA VAL A 710 0.85 2.65 1.10
C VAL A 710 1.73 2.11 -0.06
N ASN A 711 1.99 2.91 -1.10
CA ASN A 711 2.97 2.55 -2.15
C ASN A 711 4.40 2.90 -1.73
N ASN A 712 4.55 3.97 -0.94
CA ASN A 712 5.82 4.46 -0.41
C ASN A 712 5.80 4.50 1.13
N PRO A 713 5.73 3.33 1.80
CA PRO A 713 5.78 3.29 3.25
C PRO A 713 7.16 3.74 3.73
N ILE A 714 7.20 4.48 4.85
CA ILE A 714 8.46 4.82 5.49
C ILE A 714 8.94 3.60 6.29
N VAL A 715 10.21 3.21 6.14
CA VAL A 715 10.72 1.97 6.73
C VAL A 715 11.91 2.25 7.67
N PHE A 716 11.75 1.90 8.94
CA PHE A 716 12.81 1.87 9.94
C PHE A 716 13.18 0.43 10.28
N THR A 717 14.42 0.03 10.06
CA THR A 717 14.82 -1.38 10.10
C THR A 717 16.27 -1.57 10.56
N GLY A 718 16.64 -2.80 10.90
CA GLY A 718 18.04 -3.16 11.14
C GLY A 718 18.81 -3.27 9.82
N ALA A 719 20.10 -2.91 9.81
CA ALA A 719 20.98 -3.21 8.68
C ALA A 719 21.22 -4.73 8.48
N GLU A 720 20.84 -5.55 9.46
CA GLU A 720 20.65 -7.00 9.32
C GLU A 720 19.27 -7.40 9.86
N SER A 721 18.62 -8.39 9.23
CA SER A 721 17.31 -8.94 9.58
C SER A 721 17.37 -9.86 10.82
N THR A 722 17.91 -9.36 11.93
CA THR A 722 17.99 -10.06 13.23
C THR A 722 17.10 -9.36 14.25
N PRO A 723 16.19 -10.07 14.95
CA PRO A 723 15.39 -9.46 16.01
C PRO A 723 16.26 -8.80 17.10
N GLY A 724 15.99 -7.54 17.41
CA GLY A 724 16.81 -6.76 18.34
C GLY A 724 18.18 -6.36 17.82
N TYR A 725 18.39 -6.36 16.50
CA TYR A 725 19.62 -5.82 15.91
C TYR A 725 19.83 -4.35 16.30
N TRP A 726 18.75 -3.59 16.40
CA TRP A 726 18.75 -2.20 16.83
C TRP A 726 17.74 -1.96 17.98
N HIS A 727 17.77 -0.77 18.58
CA HIS A 727 17.00 -0.43 19.79
C HIS A 727 15.55 -0.02 19.54
N GLY A 728 15.14 0.23 18.28
CA GLY A 728 13.83 0.83 17.98
C GLY A 728 13.80 2.36 18.06
N ILE A 729 12.59 2.92 17.98
CA ILE A 729 12.29 4.36 18.06
C ILE A 729 11.74 4.69 19.45
N ARG A 730 12.41 5.59 20.17
CA ARG A 730 11.92 6.13 21.45
C ARG A 730 11.51 7.59 21.33
N PHE A 731 10.26 7.89 21.72
CA PHE A 731 9.81 9.23 22.09
C PHE A 731 10.15 9.47 23.57
N SER A 732 11.25 10.18 23.82
CA SER A 732 11.79 10.47 25.14
C SER A 732 11.28 11.82 25.64
N TYR A 733 10.08 11.82 26.23
CA TYR A 733 9.41 13.03 26.75
C TYR A 733 9.01 14.06 25.68
N SER A 734 8.97 13.65 24.41
CA SER A 734 8.55 14.51 23.30
C SER A 734 7.02 14.60 23.26
N ASN A 735 6.46 15.78 23.55
CA ASN A 735 5.03 16.08 23.52
C ASN A 735 4.64 16.93 22.29
N SER A 736 5.41 16.87 21.22
CA SER A 736 5.10 17.61 19.98
C SER A 736 3.84 17.07 19.31
N ASN A 737 3.02 17.96 18.76
CA ASN A 737 1.88 17.59 17.91
C ASN A 737 2.29 17.25 16.47
N LEU A 738 3.58 17.39 16.13
CA LEU A 738 4.17 16.95 14.86
C LEU A 738 4.62 15.48 14.89
N ASN A 739 4.55 14.83 16.08
CA ASN A 739 4.87 13.43 16.25
C ASN A 739 3.78 12.56 15.62
N GLU A 740 4.07 11.99 14.46
CA GLU A 740 3.09 11.31 13.63
C GLU A 740 3.77 10.19 12.82
N LEU A 741 3.18 9.00 12.90
CA LEU A 741 3.60 7.79 12.18
C LEU A 741 2.40 7.29 11.37
N VAL A 742 2.47 7.45 10.05
CA VAL A 742 1.45 7.00 9.10
C VAL A 742 2.10 6.19 7.99
N HIS A 743 1.49 5.06 7.58
CA HIS A 743 2.05 4.11 6.60
C HIS A 743 3.54 3.83 6.85
N THR A 744 3.86 3.44 8.09
CA THR A 744 5.24 3.26 8.56
C THR A 744 5.47 1.82 9.00
N VAL A 745 6.59 1.23 8.57
CA VAL A 745 7.06 -0.09 8.99
C VAL A 745 8.24 0.09 9.94
N ILE A 746 8.16 -0.53 11.13
CA ILE A 746 9.27 -0.58 12.09
C ILE A 746 9.56 -2.05 12.41
N GLU A 747 10.74 -2.52 12.05
CA GLU A 747 11.09 -3.95 12.09
C GLU A 747 12.50 -4.23 12.64
N TYR A 748 12.72 -5.43 13.21
CA TYR A 748 14.01 -5.92 13.72
C TYR A 748 14.61 -5.12 14.91
N GLY A 749 13.80 -4.31 15.59
CA GLY A 749 14.19 -3.48 16.73
C GLY A 749 13.96 -4.11 18.11
N GLY A 750 13.77 -3.27 19.13
CA GLY A 750 13.40 -3.69 20.49
C GLY A 750 14.44 -4.55 21.23
N SER A 751 15.73 -4.31 21.02
CA SER A 751 16.85 -5.05 21.65
C SER A 751 16.82 -5.07 23.20
N GLN A 752 17.72 -5.83 23.85
CA GLN A 752 17.85 -5.95 25.31
C GLN A 752 18.33 -4.68 26.07
N SER A 753 18.29 -3.51 25.45
CA SER A 753 18.63 -2.24 26.10
C SER A 753 17.44 -1.69 26.89
N SER A 754 17.53 -0.44 27.37
CA SER A 754 16.47 0.21 28.14
C SER A 754 15.19 0.53 27.34
N PHE A 755 15.12 0.17 26.06
CA PHE A 755 13.95 0.42 25.19
C PHE A 755 13.53 -0.92 24.55
N GLY A 756 12.63 -1.64 25.21
CA GLY A 756 12.21 -2.99 24.83
C GLY A 756 11.23 -3.06 23.66
N GLY A 757 11.08 -2.02 22.84
CA GLY A 757 10.05 -1.95 21.79
C GLY A 757 10.61 -1.56 20.42
N ASN A 758 9.94 -1.96 19.33
CA ASN A 758 10.15 -1.28 18.05
C ASN A 758 9.73 0.20 18.16
N LEU A 759 8.63 0.46 18.89
CA LEU A 759 8.15 1.79 19.27
C LEU A 759 8.09 1.91 20.80
N TYR A 760 8.67 2.96 21.39
CA TYR A 760 8.69 3.20 22.84
C TYR A 760 8.28 4.64 23.15
N LEU A 761 7.30 4.84 24.05
CA LEU A 761 6.96 6.15 24.60
C LEU A 761 7.42 6.22 26.05
N GLN A 762 8.40 7.10 26.32
CA GLN A 762 8.90 7.37 27.66
C GLN A 762 8.27 8.66 28.20
N ALA A 763 7.51 8.54 29.28
CA ALA A 763 6.61 9.58 29.77
C ALA A 763 6.55 9.63 31.29
N ASN A 764 6.25 10.81 31.85
CA ASN A 764 5.92 10.95 33.27
C ASN A 764 4.93 12.10 33.50
N SER A 765 4.41 12.21 34.72
CA SER A 765 3.37 13.20 35.09
C SER A 765 3.74 14.67 34.87
N SER A 766 5.04 14.99 34.76
CA SER A 766 5.52 16.34 34.46
C SER A 766 5.93 16.53 33.00
N LEU A 767 6.17 15.44 32.27
CA LEU A 767 6.67 15.40 30.91
C LEU A 767 6.03 14.21 30.16
N PRO A 768 4.82 14.37 29.60
CA PRO A 768 4.18 13.34 28.78
C PRO A 768 4.92 13.14 27.45
N ALA A 769 4.72 12.00 26.80
CA ALA A 769 5.14 11.76 25.41
C ALA A 769 3.90 11.61 24.51
N ARG A 770 3.93 12.19 23.30
CA ARG A 770 2.80 12.21 22.35
C ARG A 770 3.22 11.63 21.01
N VAL A 771 2.33 10.86 20.37
CA VAL A 771 2.44 10.50 18.95
C VAL A 771 1.05 10.16 18.39
N ALA A 772 0.83 10.40 17.09
CA ALA A 772 -0.26 9.81 16.32
C ALA A 772 0.25 8.56 15.58
N VAL A 773 -0.49 7.45 15.64
CA VAL A 773 -0.12 6.18 14.99
C VAL A 773 -1.30 5.70 14.16
N ASN A 774 -1.11 5.52 12.85
CA ASN A 774 -2.16 5.00 11.97
C ASN A 774 -1.55 4.20 10.80
N PHE A 775 -2.09 3.04 10.45
CA PHE A 775 -1.52 2.18 9.39
C PHE A 775 -0.02 1.86 9.61
N VAL A 776 0.32 1.39 10.82
CA VAL A 776 1.71 1.14 11.23
C VAL A 776 1.94 -0.35 11.43
N THR A 777 3.04 -0.87 10.89
CA THR A 777 3.45 -2.27 11.05
C THR A 777 4.64 -2.37 11.98
N LEU A 778 4.54 -3.20 13.03
CA LEU A 778 5.55 -3.44 14.05
C LEU A 778 5.91 -4.93 14.04
N SER A 779 7.12 -5.29 13.58
CA SER A 779 7.47 -6.72 13.47
C SER A 779 8.89 -7.09 13.86
N HIS A 780 9.12 -8.39 14.10
CA HIS A 780 10.45 -8.96 14.34
C HIS A 780 11.23 -8.32 15.51
N SER A 781 10.55 -7.74 16.50
CA SER A 781 11.18 -7.23 17.72
C SER A 781 11.71 -8.38 18.60
N LEU A 782 12.85 -8.16 19.27
CA LEU A 782 13.38 -9.11 20.27
C LEU A 782 12.53 -9.16 21.56
N ASN A 783 11.82 -8.08 21.85
CA ASN A 783 10.94 -7.95 23.01
C ASN A 783 9.53 -7.59 22.52
N TYR A 784 9.09 -6.35 22.67
CA TYR A 784 7.72 -5.92 22.35
C TYR A 784 7.63 -5.29 20.95
N GLY A 785 6.46 -5.38 20.30
CA GLY A 785 6.14 -4.51 19.18
C GLY A 785 6.12 -3.03 19.62
N PHE A 786 5.39 -2.71 20.69
CA PHE A 786 5.36 -1.38 21.28
C PHE A 786 5.36 -1.37 22.82
N VAL A 787 5.89 -0.29 23.41
CA VAL A 787 5.95 -0.06 24.86
C VAL A 787 5.43 1.34 25.20
N PHE A 788 4.36 1.45 26.00
CA PHE A 788 3.76 2.73 26.39
C PHE A 788 3.72 2.91 27.91
N GLU A 789 4.61 3.77 28.42
CA GLU A 789 4.61 4.19 29.84
C GLU A 789 3.35 5.02 30.19
N ARG A 790 3.01 5.08 31.49
CA ARG A 790 1.96 5.97 32.00
C ARG A 790 2.22 7.42 31.57
N TYR A 791 1.15 8.17 31.31
CA TYR A 791 1.20 9.56 30.80
C TYR A 791 1.68 9.69 29.34
N SER A 792 1.78 8.58 28.60
CA SER A 792 1.78 8.59 27.14
C SER A 792 0.46 9.18 26.61
N VAL A 793 0.49 9.80 25.43
CA VAL A 793 -0.66 10.45 24.79
C VAL A 793 -0.73 10.03 23.33
N LEU A 794 -1.55 9.03 23.04
CA LEU A 794 -1.88 8.62 21.67
C LEU A 794 -3.03 9.49 21.19
N THR A 795 -2.81 10.34 20.18
CA THR A 795 -3.90 11.13 19.56
C THR A 795 -4.73 10.31 18.58
N THR A 796 -4.11 9.28 18.01
CA THR A 796 -4.71 8.22 17.19
C THR A 796 -3.86 6.97 17.40
N PHE A 797 -4.49 5.80 17.47
CA PHE A 797 -3.83 4.50 17.41
C PHE A 797 -4.77 3.50 16.73
N GLU A 798 -4.82 3.51 15.41
CA GLU A 798 -5.72 2.68 14.60
C GLU A 798 -4.96 1.97 13.49
N ASN A 799 -5.53 0.87 12.98
CA ASN A 799 -4.93 0.09 11.88
C ASN A 799 -3.47 -0.32 12.14
N VAL A 800 -3.12 -0.63 13.40
CA VAL A 800 -1.77 -1.05 13.77
C VAL A 800 -1.66 -2.57 13.71
N THR A 801 -0.65 -3.09 13.03
CA THR A 801 -0.38 -4.53 12.96
C THR A 801 0.91 -4.85 13.73
N SER A 802 0.84 -5.67 14.78
CA SER A 802 1.99 -6.09 15.59
C SER A 802 2.14 -7.61 15.56
N PHE A 803 3.11 -8.13 14.81
CA PHE A 803 3.28 -9.57 14.58
C PHE A 803 4.76 -9.99 14.49
N ALA A 804 5.05 -11.30 14.65
CA ALA A 804 6.41 -11.86 14.62
C ALA A 804 7.39 -11.27 15.65
N ASN A 805 6.89 -10.57 16.68
CA ASN A 805 7.68 -10.12 17.82
C ASN A 805 7.78 -11.24 18.88
N ASN A 806 8.59 -11.06 19.91
CA ASN A 806 8.54 -11.92 21.10
C ASN A 806 7.19 -11.71 21.82
N TRP A 807 6.85 -10.47 22.18
CA TRP A 807 5.54 -10.09 22.74
C TRP A 807 4.85 -9.05 21.86
N THR A 808 3.51 -9.05 21.83
CA THR A 808 2.74 -8.03 21.11
C THR A 808 3.09 -6.61 21.58
N ALA A 809 2.98 -6.35 22.89
CA ALA A 809 3.08 -5.02 23.48
C ALA A 809 3.28 -5.06 25.01
N GLU A 810 3.78 -3.96 25.60
CA GLU A 810 3.77 -3.66 27.04
C GLU A 810 3.13 -2.28 27.27
N VAL A 811 2.09 -2.19 28.11
CA VAL A 811 1.37 -0.94 28.38
C VAL A 811 1.04 -0.76 29.87
N HIS A 812 1.01 0.49 30.33
CA HIS A 812 0.38 0.81 31.62
C HIS A 812 -1.17 0.67 31.51
N PRO A 813 -1.91 0.26 32.57
CA PRO A 813 -3.36 0.07 32.53
C PRO A 813 -4.14 1.24 31.89
N THR A 814 -3.79 2.48 32.23
CA THR A 814 -4.42 3.70 31.69
C THR A 814 -4.22 3.90 30.18
N MET A 815 -3.32 3.15 29.55
CA MET A 815 -3.03 3.22 28.11
C MET A 815 -3.78 2.15 27.30
N ALA A 816 -4.31 1.10 27.94
CA ALA A 816 -5.05 0.05 27.24
C ALA A 816 -6.32 0.59 26.54
N SER A 817 -6.99 1.59 27.13
CA SER A 817 -8.11 2.31 26.48
C SER A 817 -7.72 3.23 25.34
N SER A 818 -6.43 3.36 25.03
CA SER A 818 -5.92 4.12 23.87
C SER A 818 -5.54 3.22 22.69
N ILE A 819 -5.79 1.91 22.77
CA ILE A 819 -5.53 0.95 21.69
C ILE A 819 -6.81 0.78 20.85
N GLY A 820 -6.77 1.23 19.59
CA GLY A 820 -7.94 1.23 18.70
C GLY A 820 -8.32 -0.14 18.15
N ALA A 821 -9.63 -0.31 17.89
CA ALA A 821 -10.22 -1.58 17.49
C ALA A 821 -9.84 -2.05 16.07
N GLY A 822 -9.31 -1.17 15.21
CA GLY A 822 -8.84 -1.56 13.88
C GLY A 822 -7.49 -2.29 13.86
N SER A 823 -6.93 -2.65 15.02
CA SER A 823 -5.57 -3.17 15.17
C SER A 823 -5.53 -4.71 15.27
N MET A 824 -4.47 -5.32 14.72
CA MET A 824 -4.25 -6.77 14.65
C MET A 824 -2.94 -7.15 15.35
N PHE A 825 -3.00 -8.14 16.25
CA PHE A 825 -1.96 -8.40 17.24
C PHE A 825 -1.54 -9.87 17.39
N SER A 826 -2.12 -10.77 16.59
CA SER A 826 -1.75 -12.19 16.53
C SER A 826 -0.49 -12.47 15.69
N GLY A 827 0.15 -13.63 15.91
CA GLY A 827 1.35 -14.07 15.20
C GLY A 827 2.69 -13.71 15.87
N ASN A 828 2.69 -13.35 17.16
CA ASN A 828 3.86 -13.16 18.02
C ASN A 828 4.22 -14.45 18.78
N SER A 829 5.32 -14.45 19.54
CA SER A 829 5.68 -15.61 20.40
C SER A 829 4.77 -15.68 21.63
N PHE A 830 4.34 -14.52 22.12
CA PHE A 830 3.28 -14.31 23.11
C PHE A 830 2.23 -13.40 22.46
N ASP A 831 1.16 -14.02 21.96
CA ASP A 831 -0.04 -13.36 21.45
C ASP A 831 -0.88 -12.85 22.61
N GLN A 832 -0.41 -11.76 23.25
CA GLN A 832 -1.07 -11.10 24.36
C GLN A 832 -0.48 -9.69 24.59
N ILE A 833 -1.34 -8.74 24.97
CA ILE A 833 -0.94 -7.39 25.37
C ILE A 833 -0.56 -7.45 26.85
N MET A 834 0.72 -7.26 27.19
CA MET A 834 1.16 -7.14 28.59
C MET A 834 0.68 -5.82 29.18
N VAL A 835 -0.07 -5.88 30.28
CA VAL A 835 -0.51 -4.75 31.07
C VAL A 835 0.21 -4.79 32.43
N THR A 836 1.15 -3.87 32.61
CA THR A 836 2.00 -3.79 33.81
C THR A 836 1.21 -3.42 35.07
N SER A 837 1.73 -3.77 36.24
CA SER A 837 1.14 -3.46 37.55
C SER A 837 0.79 -1.97 37.70
N GLY A 838 -0.46 -1.66 38.02
CA GLY A 838 -0.89 -0.27 38.14
C GLY A 838 -2.35 -0.04 38.53
N SER A 839 -2.76 1.23 38.51
CA SER A 839 -4.13 1.68 38.77
C SER A 839 -4.79 2.25 37.50
N ILE A 840 -6.07 1.96 37.32
CA ILE A 840 -7.01 2.76 36.53
C ILE A 840 -7.55 3.87 37.43
N ASP A 841 -7.14 5.12 37.20
CA ASP A 841 -7.48 6.32 37.99
C ASP A 841 -8.35 7.35 37.25
N ALA A 842 -9.01 6.92 36.16
CA ALA A 842 -10.04 7.62 35.40
C ALA A 842 -10.84 6.62 34.55
N ASP A 843 -12.07 6.95 34.14
CA ASP A 843 -12.92 6.14 33.24
C ASP A 843 -12.11 5.53 32.06
N SER A 844 -12.11 4.20 31.97
CA SER A 844 -11.34 3.45 30.97
C SER A 844 -12.23 2.40 30.28
N LEU A 845 -12.23 2.40 28.95
CA LEU A 845 -12.88 1.39 28.11
C LEU A 845 -11.80 0.56 27.42
N TRP A 846 -11.70 -0.74 27.73
CA TRP A 846 -10.78 -1.64 27.03
C TRP A 846 -11.54 -2.36 25.91
N LEU A 847 -11.02 -2.24 24.70
CA LEU A 847 -11.60 -2.81 23.49
C LEU A 847 -11.19 -4.28 23.35
N THR A 848 -11.98 -5.04 22.58
CA THR A 848 -11.66 -6.43 22.26
C THR A 848 -10.71 -6.48 21.07
N HIS A 849 -9.66 -7.30 21.17
CA HIS A 849 -8.68 -7.53 20.11
C HIS A 849 -8.61 -9.02 19.75
N ASP A 850 -7.84 -9.38 18.73
CA ASP A 850 -7.55 -10.76 18.33
C ASP A 850 -6.63 -11.52 19.30
N VAL A 851 -6.12 -10.83 20.33
CA VAL A 851 -5.32 -11.38 21.43
C VAL A 851 -5.86 -10.93 22.81
N PRO A 852 -5.66 -11.72 23.88
CA PRO A 852 -6.00 -11.33 25.25
C PRO A 852 -5.12 -10.19 25.79
N TYR A 853 -5.62 -9.51 26.83
CA TYR A 853 -4.77 -8.76 27.75
C TYR A 853 -4.20 -9.73 28.79
N PHE A 854 -2.89 -9.72 28.97
CA PHE A 854 -2.20 -10.39 30.08
C PHE A 854 -1.85 -9.33 31.11
N ILE A 855 -2.32 -9.48 32.35
CA ILE A 855 -2.18 -8.45 33.40
C ILE A 855 -1.34 -8.98 34.57
N GLU A 856 -0.51 -8.12 35.14
CA GLU A 856 0.06 -8.28 36.48
C GLU A 856 -1.01 -7.90 37.54
N SER A 857 -0.68 -7.20 38.64
CA SER A 857 -1.69 -6.67 39.57
C SER A 857 -2.46 -5.48 38.97
N LEU A 858 -3.80 -5.51 38.99
CA LEU A 858 -4.64 -4.42 38.50
C LEU A 858 -5.53 -3.82 39.59
N ASN A 859 -5.25 -2.56 39.96
CA ASN A 859 -6.17 -1.76 40.78
C ASN A 859 -7.14 -0.99 39.88
N VAL A 860 -8.42 -1.05 40.21
CA VAL A 860 -9.50 -0.30 39.56
C VAL A 860 -10.01 0.72 40.58
N ASP A 861 -9.45 1.93 40.51
CA ASP A 861 -9.73 3.07 41.41
C ASP A 861 -10.80 4.02 40.84
N ASP A 862 -11.09 3.91 39.55
CA ASP A 862 -12.22 4.55 38.85
C ASP A 862 -12.94 3.48 37.98
N ASP A 863 -13.68 3.85 36.95
CA ASP A 863 -14.42 2.89 36.13
C ASP A 863 -13.58 2.14 35.09
N LEU A 864 -13.64 0.81 35.11
CA LEU A 864 -13.19 -0.06 34.03
C LEU A 864 -14.38 -0.71 33.33
N THR A 865 -14.58 -0.39 32.05
CA THR A 865 -15.52 -1.08 31.15
C THR A 865 -14.77 -1.97 30.18
N LEU A 866 -15.24 -3.20 29.99
CA LEU A 866 -14.68 -4.14 29.02
C LEU A 866 -15.67 -4.40 27.88
N SER A 867 -15.17 -4.43 26.65
CA SER A 867 -15.99 -4.77 25.46
C SER A 867 -16.35 -6.26 25.39
N PRO A 868 -17.47 -6.64 24.73
CA PRO A 868 -17.86 -8.04 24.57
C PRO A 868 -16.81 -8.88 23.84
N GLY A 869 -16.43 -10.02 24.42
CA GLY A 869 -15.40 -10.91 23.88
C GLY A 869 -13.99 -10.65 24.40
N THR A 870 -13.77 -9.57 25.17
CA THR A 870 -12.47 -9.31 25.81
C THR A 870 -12.06 -10.48 26.71
N THR A 871 -10.81 -10.91 26.59
CA THR A 871 -10.20 -11.93 27.46
C THR A 871 -9.08 -11.29 28.27
N ILE A 872 -9.13 -11.50 29.58
CA ILE A 872 -8.15 -11.09 30.58
C ILE A 872 -7.50 -12.34 31.15
N ILE A 873 -6.19 -12.45 31.00
CA ILE A 873 -5.33 -13.44 31.66
C ILE A 873 -4.61 -12.72 32.80
N VAL A 874 -4.64 -13.28 34.01
CA VAL A 874 -3.99 -12.71 35.20
C VAL A 874 -2.75 -13.53 35.54
N GLU A 875 -1.64 -12.87 35.86
CA GLU A 875 -0.40 -13.53 36.29
C GLU A 875 -0.61 -14.39 37.55
N SER A 876 0.14 -15.49 37.63
CA SER A 876 0.11 -16.44 38.75
C SER A 876 0.32 -15.75 40.12
N GLY A 877 -0.73 -15.70 40.94
CA GLY A 877 -0.74 -15.11 42.28
C GLY A 877 -1.19 -13.65 42.36
N GLU A 878 -1.56 -13.01 41.25
CA GLU A 878 -2.02 -11.63 41.21
C GLU A 878 -3.56 -11.50 41.25
N GLU A 879 -4.07 -10.27 41.45
CA GLU A 879 -5.51 -9.99 41.58
C GLU A 879 -5.99 -8.81 40.72
N ILE A 880 -7.31 -8.79 40.47
CA ILE A 880 -8.03 -7.59 40.02
C ILE A 880 -8.73 -6.99 41.22
N LEU A 881 -8.19 -5.91 41.77
CA LEU A 881 -8.72 -5.21 42.94
C LEU A 881 -9.57 -4.00 42.52
N VAL A 882 -10.89 -4.12 42.63
CA VAL A 882 -11.82 -3.00 42.48
C VAL A 882 -11.95 -2.30 43.83
N THR A 883 -11.43 -1.08 43.97
CA THR A 883 -11.40 -0.37 45.26
C THR A 883 -12.72 0.33 45.56
N SER A 884 -12.81 1.04 46.70
CA SER A 884 -14.07 1.63 47.16
C SER A 884 -14.64 2.71 46.24
N ASP A 885 -13.78 3.34 45.43
CA ASP A 885 -14.15 4.43 44.53
C ASP A 885 -14.38 3.93 43.08
N GLY A 886 -13.68 2.87 42.65
CA GLY A 886 -13.75 2.32 41.29
C GLY A 886 -14.90 1.35 41.02
N SER A 887 -15.05 0.94 39.76
CA SER A 887 -16.04 -0.07 39.35
C SER A 887 -15.62 -0.93 38.17
N LEU A 888 -16.13 -2.18 38.11
CA LEU A 888 -15.89 -3.10 36.98
C LEU A 888 -17.19 -3.43 36.24
N ASN A 889 -17.31 -2.93 35.02
CA ASN A 889 -18.44 -3.12 34.12
C ASN A 889 -18.06 -4.08 32.97
N ALA A 890 -18.23 -5.38 33.21
CA ALA A 890 -17.98 -6.44 32.23
C ALA A 890 -19.31 -7.03 31.76
N VAL A 891 -19.79 -6.53 30.61
CA VAL A 891 -21.05 -6.96 29.98
C VAL A 891 -20.76 -7.53 28.60
N GLY A 892 -20.63 -8.86 28.53
CA GLY A 892 -20.46 -9.61 27.28
C GLY A 892 -21.80 -9.94 26.60
N THR A 893 -21.74 -10.84 25.62
CA THR A 893 -22.91 -11.44 24.98
C THR A 893 -22.81 -12.97 24.95
N ALA A 894 -23.89 -13.67 24.61
CA ALA A 894 -23.87 -15.14 24.50
C ALA A 894 -22.92 -15.67 23.41
N SER A 895 -22.63 -14.88 22.37
CA SER A 895 -21.67 -15.22 21.31
C SER A 895 -20.25 -14.68 21.57
N GLN A 896 -20.11 -13.66 22.41
CA GLN A 896 -18.85 -13.02 22.79
C GLN A 896 -18.84 -12.77 24.31
N PRO A 897 -18.66 -13.82 25.13
CA PRO A 897 -18.55 -13.65 26.57
C PRO A 897 -17.21 -13.01 26.94
N ILE A 898 -17.17 -12.27 28.04
CA ILE A 898 -15.92 -11.72 28.58
C ILE A 898 -15.28 -12.76 29.50
N THR A 899 -14.00 -13.04 29.31
CA THR A 899 -13.31 -14.12 30.04
C THR A 899 -12.22 -13.57 30.97
N PHE A 900 -12.18 -14.05 32.21
CA PHE A 900 -11.14 -13.82 33.21
C PHE A 900 -10.55 -15.17 33.63
N THR A 901 -9.24 -15.34 33.52
CA THR A 901 -8.55 -16.62 33.83
C THR A 901 -7.16 -16.37 34.38
N GLY A 902 -6.59 -17.34 35.10
CA GLY A 902 -5.15 -17.38 35.38
C GLY A 902 -4.34 -17.79 34.15
N GLU A 903 -3.03 -17.55 34.20
CA GLU A 903 -2.06 -18.04 33.22
C GLU A 903 -2.08 -19.57 33.11
N GLN A 904 -2.24 -20.28 34.23
CA GLN A 904 -2.34 -21.73 34.29
C GLN A 904 -3.78 -22.17 34.58
N ALA A 905 -4.20 -23.26 33.92
CA ALA A 905 -5.48 -23.93 34.17
C ALA A 905 -5.46 -24.77 35.47
N SER A 906 -5.11 -24.15 36.60
CA SER A 906 -5.05 -24.76 37.93
C SER A 906 -5.88 -23.97 38.97
N PRO A 907 -6.71 -24.64 39.80
CA PRO A 907 -7.49 -23.93 40.82
C PRO A 907 -6.66 -23.12 41.82
N GLY A 908 -6.92 -21.82 41.88
CA GLY A 908 -6.18 -20.87 42.72
C GLY A 908 -4.80 -20.55 42.17
N ASP A 909 -4.69 -20.44 40.84
CA ASP A 909 -3.51 -19.93 40.12
C ASP A 909 -3.33 -18.43 40.35
N TRP A 910 -4.43 -17.68 40.34
CA TRP A 910 -4.51 -16.25 40.65
C TRP A 910 -5.48 -15.99 41.81
N ASP A 911 -5.45 -14.80 42.40
CA ASP A 911 -6.18 -14.52 43.65
C ASP A 911 -7.69 -14.29 43.43
N GLY A 912 -8.09 -13.84 42.24
CA GLY A 912 -9.49 -13.60 41.83
C GLY A 912 -9.82 -12.12 41.56
N ILE A 913 -11.10 -11.83 41.33
CA ILE A 913 -11.63 -10.46 41.23
C ILE A 913 -12.13 -10.03 42.61
N ARG A 914 -11.43 -9.11 43.27
CA ARG A 914 -11.75 -8.60 44.62
C ARG A 914 -12.43 -7.23 44.55
N PHE A 915 -13.69 -7.16 44.94
CA PHE A 915 -14.43 -5.92 45.15
C PHE A 915 -14.30 -5.47 46.61
N SER A 916 -13.43 -4.49 46.87
CA SER A 916 -13.08 -4.00 48.20
C SER A 916 -13.89 -2.76 48.60
N TYR A 917 -15.07 -2.97 49.19
CA TYR A 917 -16.01 -1.93 49.63
C TYR A 917 -16.55 -1.03 48.49
N SER A 918 -16.56 -1.54 47.25
CA SER A 918 -17.04 -0.80 46.07
C SER A 918 -18.57 -0.72 46.06
N GLY A 919 -19.11 0.43 46.49
CA GLY A 919 -20.55 0.69 46.49
C GLY A 919 -21.13 1.08 45.12
N ASN A 920 -20.38 0.92 44.04
CA ASN A 920 -20.75 1.44 42.71
C ASN A 920 -21.71 0.48 41.98
N THR A 921 -22.86 0.99 41.52
CA THR A 921 -23.86 0.19 40.80
C THR A 921 -23.42 -0.26 39.40
N ARG A 922 -22.25 0.20 38.92
CA ARG A 922 -21.64 -0.24 37.65
C ARG A 922 -20.81 -1.52 37.78
N ASN A 923 -20.65 -2.06 38.99
CA ASN A 923 -20.11 -3.40 39.22
C ASN A 923 -21.07 -4.46 38.65
N VAL A 924 -20.79 -4.89 37.42
CA VAL A 924 -21.63 -5.82 36.66
C VAL A 924 -20.75 -6.87 35.99
N LEU A 925 -21.07 -8.13 36.25
CA LEU A 925 -20.54 -9.30 35.54
C LEU A 925 -21.71 -9.98 34.81
N SER A 926 -21.92 -9.62 33.54
CA SER A 926 -22.98 -10.21 32.70
C SER A 926 -22.40 -10.92 31.49
N HIS A 927 -22.80 -12.17 31.25
CA HIS A 927 -22.23 -13.03 30.21
C HIS A 927 -20.69 -13.11 30.32
N THR A 928 -20.21 -13.38 31.54
CA THR A 928 -18.77 -13.54 31.80
C THR A 928 -18.40 -14.97 32.16
N ILE A 929 -17.12 -15.28 32.02
CA ILE A 929 -16.49 -16.53 32.41
C ILE A 929 -15.35 -16.15 33.36
N VAL A 930 -15.33 -16.68 34.58
CA VAL A 930 -14.27 -16.43 35.57
C VAL A 930 -13.75 -17.78 36.05
N GLU A 931 -12.50 -18.12 35.75
CA GLU A 931 -11.95 -19.46 36.04
C GLU A 931 -10.58 -19.42 36.74
N TYR A 932 -10.27 -20.50 37.47
CA TYR A 932 -8.96 -20.80 38.07
C TYR A 932 -8.45 -19.84 39.16
N GLY A 933 -9.27 -18.89 39.62
CA GLY A 933 -8.93 -17.93 40.67
C GLY A 933 -9.19 -18.41 42.10
N GLY A 934 -9.04 -17.51 43.07
CA GLY A 934 -9.27 -17.77 44.50
C GLY A 934 -8.10 -18.48 45.18
N LEU A 935 -7.28 -17.70 45.90
CA LEU A 935 -6.06 -18.11 46.59
C LEU A 935 -6.16 -19.48 47.28
N SER A 936 -5.48 -20.49 46.71
CA SER A 936 -5.42 -21.86 47.23
C SER A 936 -4.80 -21.98 48.63
N GLY A 937 -4.07 -20.95 49.08
CA GLY A 937 -3.48 -20.85 50.42
C GLY A 937 -4.46 -20.47 51.54
N GLN A 938 -5.62 -19.87 51.24
CA GLN A 938 -6.65 -19.46 52.21
C GLN A 938 -8.07 -19.78 51.67
N PRO A 939 -8.39 -21.04 51.31
CA PRO A 939 -9.58 -21.39 50.52
C PRO A 939 -10.90 -21.02 51.20
N SER A 940 -10.94 -20.98 52.53
CA SER A 940 -12.12 -20.59 53.31
C SER A 940 -12.51 -19.11 53.20
N THR A 941 -11.60 -18.26 52.70
CA THR A 941 -11.76 -16.79 52.60
C THR A 941 -11.22 -16.26 51.27
N ALA A 942 -11.40 -17.01 50.19
CA ALA A 942 -10.98 -16.64 48.84
C ALA A 942 -11.92 -17.25 47.80
N GLY A 943 -11.96 -16.68 46.60
CA GLY A 943 -12.74 -17.22 45.50
C GLY A 943 -12.44 -16.54 44.17
N ASN A 944 -12.96 -17.09 43.08
CA ASN A 944 -12.90 -16.46 41.75
C ASN A 944 -13.40 -15.02 41.75
N ILE A 945 -14.45 -14.77 42.54
CA ILE A 945 -15.04 -13.46 42.78
C ILE A 945 -15.10 -13.30 44.30
N GLU A 946 -14.55 -12.21 44.82
CA GLU A 946 -14.53 -11.86 46.24
C GLU A 946 -15.17 -10.48 46.45
N ALA A 947 -16.02 -10.36 47.47
CA ALA A 947 -16.63 -9.10 47.89
C ALA A 947 -16.33 -8.85 49.37
N LEU A 948 -15.60 -7.77 49.66
CA LEU A 948 -15.36 -7.29 51.02
C LEU A 948 -16.35 -6.18 51.34
N CYS A 949 -17.00 -6.26 52.49
CA CYS A 949 -18.18 -5.47 52.83
C CYS A 949 -18.09 -4.90 54.23
N ASN A 950 -18.74 -3.75 54.45
CA ASN A 950 -18.98 -3.27 55.80
C ASN A 950 -20.29 -2.46 55.87
N SER A 951 -20.93 -2.47 57.05
CA SER A 951 -22.18 -1.75 57.34
C SER A 951 -22.25 -0.25 56.95
N SER A 952 -21.11 0.42 56.71
CA SER A 952 -21.05 1.82 56.26
C SER A 952 -20.88 2.01 54.74
N SER A 953 -20.30 1.03 54.06
CA SER A 953 -20.03 1.01 52.62
C SER A 953 -20.18 -0.44 52.11
N PRO A 954 -21.42 -0.90 51.86
CA PRO A 954 -21.64 -2.25 51.35
C PRO A 954 -21.18 -2.33 49.89
N THR A 955 -20.45 -3.40 49.55
CA THR A 955 -20.13 -3.68 48.14
C THR A 955 -21.41 -4.01 47.38
N VAL A 956 -21.61 -3.32 46.25
CA VAL A 956 -22.71 -3.55 45.31
C VAL A 956 -22.15 -4.31 44.12
N LEU A 957 -22.80 -5.42 43.73
CA LEU A 957 -22.36 -6.24 42.59
C LEU A 957 -23.55 -6.97 41.95
N SER A 958 -23.67 -6.91 40.63
CA SER A 958 -24.66 -7.67 39.86
C SER A 958 -23.99 -8.75 39.00
N ILE A 959 -24.36 -10.01 39.20
CA ILE A 959 -23.83 -11.16 38.46
C ILE A 959 -24.98 -11.86 37.73
N ASP A 960 -24.94 -11.96 36.40
CA ASP A 960 -25.96 -12.68 35.61
C ASP A 960 -25.37 -13.39 34.38
N ASN A 961 -25.97 -14.51 33.95
CA ASN A 961 -25.50 -15.34 32.83
C ASN A 961 -24.00 -15.68 32.87
N THR A 962 -23.43 -15.80 34.07
CA THR A 962 -21.98 -15.89 34.31
C THR A 962 -21.57 -17.28 34.79
N MET A 963 -20.41 -17.76 34.33
CA MET A 963 -19.82 -19.02 34.78
C MET A 963 -18.63 -18.71 35.70
N SER A 964 -18.64 -19.24 36.92
CA SER A 964 -17.50 -19.14 37.85
C SER A 964 -17.01 -20.54 38.22
N ASN A 965 -15.89 -20.95 37.61
CA ASN A 965 -15.44 -22.35 37.60
C ASN A 965 -14.03 -22.54 38.18
N PHE A 966 -13.76 -23.76 38.65
CA PHE A 966 -12.43 -24.24 39.02
C PHE A 966 -11.67 -23.37 40.04
N SER A 967 -12.37 -22.72 40.98
CA SER A 967 -11.71 -21.91 42.01
C SER A 967 -10.93 -22.75 43.04
N GLY A 968 -9.78 -22.23 43.49
CA GLY A 968 -9.05 -22.75 44.66
C GLY A 968 -9.82 -22.57 45.98
N GLY A 969 -10.85 -21.71 46.02
CA GLY A 969 -11.76 -21.52 47.13
C GLY A 969 -13.23 -21.60 46.68
N TRP A 970 -13.98 -20.50 46.84
CA TRP A 970 -15.38 -20.39 46.44
C TRP A 970 -15.55 -19.86 45.01
N GLY A 971 -16.68 -20.16 44.36
CA GLY A 971 -17.07 -19.48 43.12
C GLY A 971 -17.39 -17.99 43.31
N LEU A 972 -17.94 -17.66 44.48
CA LEU A 972 -18.19 -16.31 44.99
C LEU A 972 -17.99 -16.33 46.51
N TYR A 973 -17.12 -15.46 47.03
CA TYR A 973 -16.91 -15.27 48.46
C TYR A 973 -17.37 -13.86 48.90
N ALA A 974 -18.13 -13.78 49.98
CA ALA A 974 -18.52 -12.54 50.65
C ALA A 974 -18.10 -12.61 52.13
N ASP A 975 -17.45 -11.57 52.66
CA ASP A 975 -16.93 -11.59 54.05
C ASP A 975 -17.98 -11.30 55.14
N ASP A 976 -19.06 -10.60 54.80
CA ASP A 976 -20.16 -10.23 55.70
C ASP A 976 -21.55 -10.41 55.01
N GLU A 977 -22.63 -10.52 55.81
CA GLU A 977 -24.02 -10.52 55.31
C GLU A 977 -24.47 -9.11 54.84
N ASP A 978 -23.73 -8.06 55.17
CA ASP A 978 -24.01 -6.67 54.77
C ASP A 978 -23.78 -6.37 53.26
N CYS A 979 -23.27 -7.32 52.46
CA CYS A 979 -23.07 -7.13 51.02
C CYS A 979 -24.37 -6.96 50.21
N GLN A 980 -24.34 -6.19 49.12
CA GLN A 980 -25.46 -6.01 48.19
C GLN A 980 -25.19 -6.68 46.84
N ILE A 981 -25.11 -8.01 46.87
CA ILE A 981 -24.83 -8.85 45.68
C ILE A 981 -26.14 -9.39 45.11
N THR A 982 -26.39 -9.19 43.82
CA THR A 982 -27.52 -9.80 43.10
C THR A 982 -27.00 -10.89 42.18
N VAL A 983 -27.48 -12.13 42.36
CA VAL A 983 -27.09 -13.29 41.54
C VAL A 983 -28.28 -13.77 40.71
N GLY A 984 -28.14 -13.71 39.38
CA GLY A 984 -29.16 -14.14 38.42
C GLY A 984 -29.35 -15.66 38.37
N SER A 985 -30.50 -16.11 37.86
CA SER A 985 -30.86 -17.54 37.81
C SER A 985 -29.99 -18.38 36.88
N ASN A 986 -29.24 -17.73 35.99
CA ASN A 986 -28.41 -18.36 34.96
C ASN A 986 -26.92 -18.36 35.33
N VAL A 987 -26.57 -17.96 36.56
CA VAL A 987 -25.20 -18.06 37.07
C VAL A 987 -24.90 -19.52 37.44
N SER A 988 -23.73 -20.01 37.05
CA SER A 988 -23.30 -21.39 37.31
C SER A 988 -21.94 -21.46 37.99
N PHE A 989 -21.78 -22.49 38.84
CA PHE A 989 -20.59 -22.70 39.66
C PHE A 989 -20.13 -24.16 39.55
N THR A 990 -18.98 -24.41 38.91
CA THR A 990 -18.50 -25.78 38.63
C THR A 990 -17.06 -25.99 39.07
N GLY A 991 -16.79 -27.03 39.85
CA GLY A 991 -15.40 -27.42 40.19
C GLY A 991 -14.69 -26.53 41.23
N ASN A 992 -15.39 -25.60 41.86
CA ASN A 992 -14.85 -24.78 42.96
C ASN A 992 -14.66 -25.60 44.24
N SER A 993 -13.57 -25.35 44.97
CA SER A 993 -13.09 -26.20 46.07
C SER A 993 -13.98 -26.19 47.31
N GLU A 994 -14.49 -25.03 47.72
CA GLU A 994 -15.37 -24.89 48.91
C GLU A 994 -16.87 -24.82 48.54
N GLY A 995 -17.20 -24.42 47.31
CA GLY A 995 -18.57 -24.43 46.80
C GLY A 995 -18.90 -23.27 45.85
N GLY A 996 -20.19 -23.06 45.58
CA GLY A 996 -20.67 -21.98 44.73
C GLY A 996 -20.55 -20.61 45.39
N TYR A 997 -21.19 -20.46 46.56
CA TYR A 997 -21.18 -19.23 47.36
C TYR A 997 -21.25 -19.54 48.86
N ASN A 998 -20.64 -18.70 49.69
CA ASN A 998 -20.56 -18.91 51.15
C ASN A 998 -21.71 -18.25 51.94
N VAL A 999 -22.17 -17.08 51.52
CA VAL A 999 -23.36 -16.37 52.02
C VAL A 999 -24.48 -16.51 50.99
N ALA A 1000 -25.71 -16.77 51.44
CA ALA A 1000 -26.86 -16.86 50.53
C ALA A 1000 -27.20 -15.48 49.96
N PRO A 1001 -27.23 -15.30 48.62
CA PRO A 1001 -27.64 -14.05 47.98
C PRO A 1001 -29.16 -13.80 48.08
#